data_AF-A0A416Y009-F1
#
_entry.id   AF-A0A416Y009-F1
#
_cell.length_a   1.000
_cell.length_b   1.000
_cell.length_c   1.000
_cell.angle_alpha   90.00
_cell.angle_beta   90.00
_cell.angle_gamma   90.00
#
_symmetry.space_group_name_H-M   'P 1'
#
loop_
_entity.id
_entity.type
_entity.pdbx_description
1 polymer ?
#
loop_
_entity_poly.entity_id
_entity_poly.type
_entity_poly.pdbx_seq_one_letter_code
_entity_poly.pdbx_strand_id
1 'polypeptide(L)'
;MKKWIRAVLAGTIILALILFGIFAAQNTQKSTKPEQNPEEQNTSVSENSTSDESTAENSTDDPDIIVKDNVKVITNEMKSEDQPTEVSDNSLTFEKDPGYQTGDVLVAGEISAAPSGFIRKVVQIEKTNQGYRVETEPATLLDVFEKAHIIKQFRLTEDGASETGNNSAYIIKRLSEDESEEETEEENSDYDYSVSINVEEEPVQFSGEAGWGFWLELQIDIEDGEVQCGIAVRSKAGISLECGANSEKEFEKEKTVYERKLPNIEFNAGIVPIVITNHLEAVVGAVGSLEGGIHSSYGATADSTLGFQYDSRTGKVEEVKEGNLNSDGLEWSTVEVNGRLEAYIDIRLSAKLYDSAGLNLSGGAVGKAGGQAKVSMKDDLGGYAGSLELSISPRIKGKAVVDIPVIDKKMQETDLFDRTFDPIWSKHWESSADWQKDMEWTETGEQGDIYVTRYGEVNQCDSTAFQFEIPKGWEIQTEEVGGSMDAVRENVVLTNERGVTVSFWYCQGALGGYSRDMLKAQVSQADTSNFVPGYPWGTDRDCSDLGEFMVARVHITGEMMAGIDDDYVPVDSTLFAVIPTSRLGEIEFAGQAEDVDEFSFDYPTPVAFIAEAPDGTFTEKEEEQVIRILKSFKVAELD
;
A
#
# COMPACT_ATOMS: atom_id res chain seq x y z
N MET A 1 2.23 -25.22 13.62
CA MET A 1 1.90 -23.83 13.20
C MET A 1 2.54 -22.73 14.05
N LYS A 2 3.85 -22.77 14.37
CA LYS A 2 4.58 -21.64 15.00
C LYS A 2 6.03 -21.48 14.51
N LYS A 3 6.44 -22.23 13.49
CA LYS A 3 7.80 -22.23 12.94
C LYS A 3 7.92 -21.65 11.52
N TRP A 4 6.82 -21.46 10.79
CA TRP A 4 6.84 -20.98 9.41
C TRP A 4 6.78 -19.44 9.28
N ILE A 5 6.34 -18.73 10.32
CA ILE A 5 6.29 -17.25 10.34
C ILE A 5 7.69 -16.60 10.41
N ARG A 6 8.74 -17.37 10.76
CA ARG A 6 10.12 -16.85 10.82
C ARG A 6 10.91 -17.00 9.52
N ALA A 7 10.40 -17.74 8.53
CA ALA A 7 11.09 -17.90 7.24
C ALA A 7 10.77 -16.75 6.26
N VAL A 8 9.55 -16.21 6.32
CA VAL A 8 9.12 -15.10 5.44
C VAL A 8 9.85 -13.78 5.77
N LEU A 9 10.19 -13.54 7.04
CA LEU A 9 10.99 -12.36 7.45
C LEU A 9 12.47 -12.44 7.04
N ALA A 10 12.99 -13.62 6.72
CA ALA A 10 14.40 -13.79 6.34
C ALA A 10 14.63 -13.69 4.82
N GLY A 11 13.59 -13.94 4.01
CA GLY A 11 13.64 -13.81 2.55
C GLY A 11 13.59 -12.35 2.07
N THR A 12 12.88 -11.47 2.79
CA THR A 12 12.76 -10.04 2.46
C THR A 12 14.04 -9.23 2.73
N ILE A 13 14.86 -9.65 3.71
CA ILE A 13 16.13 -8.96 4.02
C ILE A 13 17.21 -9.23 2.95
N ILE A 14 17.14 -10.35 2.22
CA ILE A 14 18.14 -10.68 1.19
C ILE A 14 17.87 -9.93 -0.12
N LEU A 15 16.60 -9.62 -0.45
CA LEU A 15 16.27 -8.81 -1.63
C LEU A 15 16.61 -7.32 -1.42
N ALA A 16 16.42 -6.78 -0.20
CA ALA A 16 16.79 -5.41 0.17
C ALA A 16 18.32 -5.17 0.11
N LEU A 17 19.13 -6.19 0.38
CA LEU A 17 20.60 -6.08 0.30
C LEU A 17 21.14 -6.13 -1.14
N ILE A 18 20.38 -6.65 -2.11
CA ILE A 18 20.78 -6.65 -3.52
C ILE A 18 20.47 -5.30 -4.18
N LEU A 19 19.41 -4.60 -3.75
CA LEU A 19 19.06 -3.25 -4.23
C LEU A 19 20.01 -2.16 -3.69
N PHE A 20 20.48 -2.25 -2.44
CA PHE A 20 21.49 -1.32 -1.92
C PHE A 20 22.89 -1.49 -2.56
N GLY A 21 23.18 -2.65 -3.15
CA GLY A 21 24.45 -2.93 -3.83
C GLY A 21 24.59 -2.25 -5.20
N ILE A 22 23.49 -1.78 -5.81
CA ILE A 22 23.51 -1.12 -7.12
C ILE A 22 23.62 0.41 -6.99
N PHE A 23 23.14 1.00 -5.88
CA PHE A 23 23.19 2.46 -5.68
C PHE A 23 24.56 2.99 -5.22
N ALA A 24 25.45 2.13 -4.71
CA ALA A 24 26.79 2.52 -4.25
C ALA A 24 27.86 2.56 -5.36
N ALA A 25 27.54 2.22 -6.61
CA ALA A 25 28.53 2.05 -7.68
C ALA A 25 28.53 3.11 -8.79
N GLN A 26 27.59 4.06 -8.82
CA GLN A 26 27.53 5.06 -9.90
C GLN A 26 28.20 6.40 -9.60
N ASN A 27 28.66 6.66 -8.36
CA ASN A 27 29.28 7.95 -8.03
C ASN A 27 30.77 7.82 -7.68
N THR A 28 31.59 7.34 -8.63
CA THR A 28 33.05 7.50 -8.57
C THR A 28 33.66 7.73 -9.96
N GLN A 29 33.68 8.98 -10.41
CA GLN A 29 34.79 9.50 -11.21
C GLN A 29 35.20 10.89 -10.69
N LYS A 30 36.14 10.89 -9.74
CA LYS A 30 36.93 12.07 -9.36
C LYS A 30 37.91 12.40 -10.50
N SER A 31 37.80 13.61 -11.06
CA SER A 31 38.92 14.29 -11.70
C SER A 31 39.68 15.12 -10.65
N THR A 32 41.00 15.03 -10.67
CA THR A 32 41.92 15.49 -9.63
C THR A 32 42.52 16.88 -9.87
N LYS A 33 42.43 17.72 -8.80
CA LYS A 33 43.37 18.78 -8.30
C LYS A 33 43.58 20.11 -9.08
N PRO A 34 44.04 21.21 -8.43
CA PRO A 34 44.34 21.40 -6.98
C PRO A 34 43.79 22.67 -6.29
N GLU A 35 43.67 22.53 -4.96
CA GLU A 35 43.54 23.60 -3.95
C GLU A 35 44.65 24.65 -3.99
N GLN A 36 44.26 25.91 -3.76
CA GLN A 36 45.02 26.88 -2.98
C GLN A 36 44.07 27.63 -2.03
N ASN A 37 44.29 27.46 -0.72
CA ASN A 37 43.91 28.40 0.35
C ASN A 37 45.06 29.45 0.46
N PRO A 38 44.91 30.66 1.06
CA PRO A 38 44.50 30.80 2.46
C PRO A 38 43.65 32.04 2.83
N GLU A 39 42.94 31.89 3.95
CA GLU A 39 42.74 32.83 5.07
C GLU A 39 42.54 34.33 4.80
N GLU A 40 41.45 34.90 5.34
CA GLU A 40 41.56 36.19 6.02
C GLU A 40 40.56 36.33 7.18
N GLN A 41 41.12 36.66 8.35
CA GLN A 41 40.46 37.12 9.57
C GLN A 41 39.90 38.52 9.37
N ASN A 42 38.82 38.88 10.08
CA ASN A 42 38.67 40.16 10.84
C ASN A 42 37.24 40.28 11.42
N THR A 43 37.09 40.19 12.74
CA THR A 43 37.09 41.25 13.77
C THR A 43 35.78 42.06 13.87
N SER A 44 35.22 41.93 15.07
CA SER A 44 34.12 42.67 15.70
C SER A 44 34.30 44.18 15.70
N VAL A 45 33.20 44.93 15.53
CA VAL A 45 33.01 46.24 16.18
C VAL A 45 31.54 46.40 16.58
N SER A 46 31.32 46.53 17.89
CA SER A 46 30.10 47.01 18.52
C SER A 46 30.09 48.54 18.54
N GLU A 47 28.98 49.17 18.15
CA GLU A 47 28.70 50.55 18.54
C GLU A 47 27.34 50.65 19.24
N ASN A 48 27.39 51.28 20.40
CA ASN A 48 26.30 51.54 21.33
C ASN A 48 25.74 52.92 20.99
N SER A 49 24.42 53.09 20.89
CA SER A 49 23.79 54.41 20.85
C SER A 49 22.47 54.38 21.62
N THR A 50 22.46 55.19 22.68
CA THR A 50 21.37 55.48 23.62
C THR A 50 20.17 56.13 22.93
N SER A 51 18.96 55.63 23.22
CA SER A 51 17.68 56.24 22.85
C SER A 51 17.05 56.95 24.05
N ASP A 52 16.83 58.25 23.91
CA ASP A 52 15.93 59.03 24.77
C ASP A 52 14.46 58.88 24.31
N GLU A 53 13.57 58.96 25.29
CA GLU A 53 12.10 58.86 25.25
C GLU A 53 11.43 59.88 24.29
N SER A 54 10.58 59.43 23.37
CA SER A 54 9.42 60.22 22.91
C SER A 54 8.31 59.38 22.28
N THR A 55 7.10 59.60 22.76
CA THR A 55 5.77 59.32 22.17
C THR A 55 5.77 59.10 20.65
N ALA A 56 5.34 57.91 20.21
CA ALA A 56 5.11 57.60 18.80
C ALA A 56 3.92 58.42 18.26
N GLU A 57 4.21 59.36 17.35
CA GLU A 57 3.23 60.02 16.51
C GLU A 57 2.76 59.04 15.41
N ASN A 58 1.45 59.04 15.12
CA ASN A 58 0.78 58.24 14.08
C ASN A 58 1.14 58.70 12.64
N SER A 59 2.40 58.60 12.21
CA SER A 59 2.75 58.78 10.78
C SER A 59 3.38 57.52 10.22
N THR A 60 2.59 56.75 9.47
CA THR A 60 3.07 55.69 8.58
C THR A 60 3.61 56.35 7.30
N ASP A 61 4.91 56.22 7.02
CA ASP A 61 5.56 56.71 5.78
C ASP A 61 5.15 55.92 4.51
N ASP A 62 4.22 54.96 4.65
CA ASP A 62 3.66 54.17 3.55
C ASP A 62 2.32 54.76 3.07
N PRO A 63 2.26 55.38 1.87
CA PRO A 63 1.03 55.98 1.34
C PRO A 63 -0.09 54.96 1.03
N ASP A 64 0.23 53.67 1.06
CA ASP A 64 -0.72 52.59 0.78
C ASP A 64 -1.35 51.99 2.04
N ILE A 65 -0.98 52.47 3.23
CA ILE A 65 -1.55 52.04 4.51
C ILE A 65 -1.98 53.24 5.36
N ILE A 66 -3.29 53.33 5.61
CA ILE A 66 -3.93 54.34 6.47
C ILE A 66 -4.69 53.61 7.58
N VAL A 67 -4.22 53.80 8.82
CA VAL A 67 -4.78 53.21 10.05
C VAL A 67 -5.74 54.20 10.69
N LYS A 68 -6.87 53.73 11.24
CA LYS A 68 -7.85 54.59 11.92
C LYS A 68 -7.33 55.13 13.26
N ASP A 69 -7.72 56.35 13.60
CA ASP A 69 -7.26 57.05 14.82
C ASP A 69 -7.61 56.34 16.15
N ASN A 70 -8.71 55.57 16.17
CA ASN A 70 -9.16 54.82 17.35
C ASN A 70 -8.46 53.46 17.51
N VAL A 71 -7.50 53.12 16.66
CA VAL A 71 -6.70 51.90 16.79
C VAL A 71 -5.63 52.08 17.87
N LYS A 72 -5.48 51.07 18.72
CA LYS A 72 -4.46 50.97 19.77
C LYS A 72 -3.71 49.66 19.58
N VAL A 73 -2.40 49.76 19.42
CA VAL A 73 -1.53 48.60 19.17
C VAL A 73 -0.95 48.12 20.49
N ILE A 74 -0.80 46.81 20.65
CA ILE A 74 -0.13 46.15 21.78
C ILE A 74 0.94 45.23 21.20
N THR A 75 2.21 45.49 21.53
CA THR A 75 3.36 44.68 21.04
C THR A 75 4.15 44.13 22.22
N ASN A 76 4.97 43.11 21.95
CA ASN A 76 5.85 42.53 22.98
C ASN A 76 6.96 43.49 23.45
N GLU A 77 7.25 44.53 22.66
CA GLU A 77 8.23 45.58 22.96
C GLU A 77 7.74 46.55 24.04
N MET A 78 6.41 46.61 24.25
CA MET A 78 5.83 47.41 25.33
C MET A 78 6.25 46.89 26.70
N LYS A 79 6.30 47.76 27.70
CA LYS A 79 6.57 47.35 29.09
C LYS A 79 5.51 46.34 29.52
N SER A 80 5.89 45.29 30.25
CA SER A 80 4.96 44.23 30.65
C SER A 80 3.75 44.73 31.45
N GLU A 81 3.90 45.84 32.18
CA GLU A 81 2.79 46.51 32.89
C GLU A 81 1.76 47.18 31.98
N ASP A 82 2.12 47.49 30.72
CA ASP A 82 1.24 48.05 29.69
C ASP A 82 0.56 46.95 28.83
N GLN A 83 0.96 45.69 29.00
CA GLN A 83 0.38 44.53 28.32
C GLN A 83 -0.70 43.86 29.19
N PRO A 84 -1.69 43.17 28.58
CA PRO A 84 -2.65 42.38 29.34
C PRO A 84 -1.94 41.19 30.02
N THR A 85 -2.33 40.89 31.26
CA THR A 85 -1.86 39.71 31.99
C THR A 85 -2.68 38.46 31.69
N GLU A 86 -3.92 38.64 31.25
CA GLU A 86 -4.82 37.55 30.87
C GLU A 86 -5.69 37.99 29.70
N VAL A 87 -5.86 37.09 28.73
CA VAL A 87 -6.71 37.27 27.56
C VAL A 87 -7.74 36.13 27.58
N SER A 88 -9.01 36.49 27.70
CA SER A 88 -10.16 35.58 27.61
C SER A 88 -10.95 35.85 26.33
N ASP A 89 -11.99 35.08 26.02
CA ASP A 89 -12.76 35.25 24.77
C ASP A 89 -13.26 36.70 24.57
N ASN A 90 -13.88 37.28 25.60
CA ASN A 90 -14.53 38.59 25.54
C ASN A 90 -13.99 39.61 26.55
N SER A 91 -12.83 39.35 27.16
CA SER A 91 -12.21 40.35 28.04
C SER A 91 -10.69 40.22 28.14
N LEU A 92 -10.06 41.33 28.48
CA LEU A 92 -8.63 41.46 28.76
C LEU A 92 -8.44 41.96 30.20
N THR A 93 -7.47 41.42 30.92
CA THR A 93 -7.11 41.85 32.27
C THR A 93 -5.78 42.59 32.25
N PHE A 94 -5.71 43.76 32.90
CA PHE A 94 -4.50 44.58 33.03
C PHE A 94 -4.21 44.87 34.50
N GLU A 95 -2.93 44.98 34.88
CA GLU A 95 -2.53 45.33 36.25
C GLU A 95 -2.82 46.79 36.59
N LYS A 96 -2.54 47.70 35.65
CA LYS A 96 -2.81 49.14 35.75
C LYS A 96 -3.85 49.58 34.73
N ASP A 97 -4.31 50.82 34.87
CA ASP A 97 -5.27 51.41 33.94
C ASP A 97 -4.62 51.52 32.56
N PRO A 98 -5.12 50.82 31.53
CA PRO A 98 -4.50 50.85 30.21
C PRO A 98 -4.85 52.13 29.43
N GLY A 99 -5.75 52.98 29.94
CA GLY A 99 -6.11 54.25 29.30
C GLY A 99 -6.99 54.14 28.05
N TYR A 100 -7.50 52.95 27.74
CA TYR A 100 -8.41 52.72 26.60
C TYR A 100 -9.82 53.26 26.87
N GLN A 101 -10.54 53.54 25.78
CA GLN A 101 -11.90 54.06 25.77
C GLN A 101 -12.86 53.11 25.05
N THR A 102 -14.14 53.14 25.42
CA THR A 102 -15.19 52.44 24.67
C THR A 102 -15.16 52.87 23.21
N GLY A 103 -15.09 51.90 22.29
CA GLY A 103 -14.98 52.11 20.86
C GLY A 103 -13.55 52.06 20.30
N ASP A 104 -12.53 52.02 21.15
CA ASP A 104 -11.16 51.75 20.71
C ASP A 104 -11.06 50.35 20.09
N VAL A 105 -10.23 50.21 19.06
CA VAL A 105 -9.92 48.93 18.42
C VAL A 105 -8.51 48.53 18.82
N LEU A 106 -8.41 47.47 19.62
CA LEU A 106 -7.16 46.92 20.11
C LEU A 106 -6.64 45.89 19.10
N VAL A 107 -5.40 46.07 18.66
CA VAL A 107 -4.68 45.09 17.83
C VAL A 107 -3.42 44.66 18.55
N ALA A 108 -3.29 43.37 18.79
CA ALA A 108 -2.11 42.80 19.41
C ALA A 108 -1.34 41.91 18.43
N GLY A 109 -0.01 42.09 18.41
CA GLY A 109 0.93 41.16 17.81
C GLY A 109 1.13 39.93 18.69
N GLU A 110 2.24 39.19 18.50
CA GLU A 110 2.57 38.08 19.37
C GLU A 110 3.03 38.59 20.74
N ILE A 111 2.16 38.43 21.75
CA ILE A 111 2.44 38.78 23.13
C ILE A 111 2.25 37.56 24.04
N SER A 112 2.88 37.58 25.21
CA SER A 112 2.88 36.43 26.15
C SER A 112 1.46 35.94 26.50
N ALA A 113 0.51 36.86 26.71
CA ALA A 113 -0.88 36.52 27.05
C ALA A 113 -1.74 36.17 25.83
N ALA A 114 -1.30 36.49 24.61
CA ALA A 114 -1.98 36.17 23.35
C ALA A 114 -0.94 35.78 22.29
N PRO A 115 -0.44 34.53 22.32
CA PRO A 115 0.58 34.05 21.39
C PRO A 115 0.14 34.04 19.91
N SER A 116 -1.15 34.22 19.63
CA SER A 116 -1.69 34.29 18.27
C SER A 116 -2.04 35.74 17.85
N GLY A 117 -1.81 36.72 18.73
CA GLY A 117 -2.35 38.08 18.57
C GLY A 117 -3.87 38.14 18.62
N PHE A 118 -4.44 39.32 18.37
CA PHE A 118 -5.89 39.51 18.24
C PHE A 118 -6.27 40.86 17.60
N ILE A 119 -7.49 40.95 17.08
CA ILE A 119 -8.18 42.21 16.78
C ILE A 119 -9.50 42.26 17.56
N ARG A 120 -9.68 43.28 18.40
CA ARG A 120 -10.84 43.38 19.29
C ARG A 120 -11.30 44.82 19.46
N LYS A 121 -12.58 45.03 19.72
CA LYS A 121 -13.14 46.35 20.01
C LYS A 121 -13.54 46.46 21.47
N VAL A 122 -13.18 47.57 22.12
CA VAL A 122 -13.50 47.84 23.51
C VAL A 122 -14.98 48.19 23.67
N VAL A 123 -15.67 47.45 24.51
CA VAL A 123 -17.08 47.69 24.87
C VAL A 123 -17.15 48.48 26.16
N GLN A 124 -16.42 48.04 27.20
CA GLN A 124 -16.47 48.64 28.52
C GLN A 124 -15.16 48.40 29.28
N ILE A 125 -14.82 49.31 30.21
CA ILE A 125 -13.71 49.15 31.13
C ILE A 125 -14.25 49.14 32.56
N GLU A 126 -13.87 48.14 33.34
CA GLU A 126 -14.24 47.97 34.74
C GLU A 126 -13.01 47.86 35.63
N LYS A 127 -12.98 48.65 36.71
CA LYS A 127 -11.96 48.48 37.76
C LYS A 127 -12.34 47.31 38.67
N THR A 128 -11.44 46.36 38.83
CA THR A 128 -11.64 45.17 39.68
C THR A 128 -10.66 45.17 40.87
N ASN A 129 -10.79 44.20 41.77
CA ASN A 129 -9.84 44.01 42.86
C ASN A 129 -8.46 43.50 42.37
N GLN A 130 -8.39 43.00 41.13
CA GLN A 130 -7.20 42.41 40.51
C GLN A 130 -6.57 43.32 39.44
N GLY A 131 -7.07 44.56 39.28
CA GLY A 131 -6.60 45.50 38.26
C GLY A 131 -7.75 46.09 37.46
N TYR A 132 -7.65 46.07 36.13
CA TYR A 132 -8.67 46.56 35.20
C TYR A 132 -9.09 45.44 34.26
N ARG A 133 -10.40 45.29 34.07
CA ARG A 133 -10.99 44.36 33.12
C ARG A 133 -11.57 45.16 31.96
N VAL A 134 -11.08 44.92 30.76
CA VAL A 134 -11.56 45.53 29.53
C VAL A 134 -12.44 44.49 28.84
N GLU A 135 -13.75 44.72 28.79
CA GLU A 135 -14.68 43.89 28.02
C GLU A 135 -14.59 44.26 26.54
N THR A 136 -14.55 43.23 25.69
CA THR A 136 -14.30 43.37 24.26
C THR A 136 -15.26 42.53 23.43
N GLU A 137 -15.46 42.95 22.19
CA GLU A 137 -16.12 42.17 21.14
C GLU A 137 -15.18 41.95 19.94
N PRO A 138 -15.44 40.96 19.06
CA PRO A 138 -14.68 40.77 17.83
C PRO A 138 -14.66 42.02 16.94
N ALA A 139 -13.50 42.29 16.35
CA ALA A 139 -13.30 43.35 15.37
C ALA A 139 -12.63 42.81 14.11
N THR A 140 -12.79 43.54 13.01
CA THR A 140 -12.29 43.17 11.69
C THR A 140 -11.13 44.05 11.25
N LEU A 141 -10.41 43.66 10.20
CA LEU A 141 -9.45 44.53 9.50
C LEU A 141 -10.11 45.81 8.99
N LEU A 142 -11.40 45.76 8.63
CA LEU A 142 -12.20 46.95 8.29
C LEU A 142 -12.41 47.90 9.46
N ASP A 143 -12.32 47.43 10.72
CA ASP A 143 -12.34 48.29 11.91
C ASP A 143 -10.97 48.92 12.20
N VAL A 144 -9.89 48.40 11.59
CA VAL A 144 -8.50 48.83 11.80
C VAL A 144 -8.02 49.81 10.73
N PHE A 145 -8.22 49.47 9.45
CA PHE A 145 -7.70 50.22 8.32
C PHE A 145 -8.79 51.07 7.64
N GLU A 146 -8.43 52.28 7.22
CA GLU A 146 -9.21 53.05 6.25
C GLU A 146 -8.83 52.64 4.82
N LYS A 147 -7.52 52.47 4.60
CA LYS A 147 -6.91 51.99 3.37
C LYS A 147 -5.76 51.04 3.72
N ALA A 148 -5.64 49.92 3.03
CA ALA A 148 -4.47 49.05 3.14
C ALA A 148 -4.25 48.29 1.83
N HIS A 149 -3.03 48.30 1.31
CA HIS A 149 -2.59 47.40 0.24
C HIS A 149 -1.44 46.53 0.78
N ILE A 150 -1.71 45.26 1.04
CA ILE A 150 -0.76 44.32 1.63
C ILE A 150 -0.64 43.13 0.70
N ILE A 151 0.56 42.91 0.18
CA ILE A 151 0.93 41.70 -0.56
C ILE A 151 2.21 41.17 0.06
N LYS A 152 2.16 39.93 0.54
CA LYS A 152 3.28 39.27 1.21
C LYS A 152 3.39 37.82 0.78
N GLN A 153 4.63 37.36 0.62
CA GLN A 153 4.95 35.95 0.41
C GLN A 153 5.96 35.51 1.48
N PHE A 154 5.71 34.36 2.08
CA PHE A 154 6.53 33.80 3.15
C PHE A 154 6.91 32.37 2.81
N ARG A 155 8.21 32.06 2.81
CA ARG A 155 8.68 30.66 2.85
C ARG A 155 8.64 30.17 4.28
N LEU A 156 7.89 29.09 4.53
CA LEU A 156 7.79 28.46 5.85
C LEU A 156 8.93 27.47 6.02
N THR A 157 9.76 27.64 7.07
CA THR A 157 10.85 26.72 7.42
C THR A 157 10.72 26.24 8.87
N GLU A 158 11.60 25.33 9.30
CA GLU A 158 11.58 24.86 10.70
C GLU A 158 11.96 25.94 11.72
N ASP A 159 12.86 26.85 11.33
CA ASP A 159 13.46 27.86 12.21
C ASP A 159 12.68 29.19 12.19
N GLY A 160 11.69 29.34 11.30
CA GLY A 160 10.90 30.56 11.18
C GLY A 160 10.17 30.65 9.85
N ALA A 161 9.63 31.83 9.58
CA ALA A 161 9.15 32.20 8.25
C ALA A 161 10.00 33.35 7.73
N SER A 162 10.44 33.25 6.48
CA SER A 162 11.22 34.30 5.82
C SER A 162 10.38 34.96 4.74
N GLU A 163 10.27 36.30 4.78
CA GLU A 163 9.67 37.06 3.68
C GLU A 163 10.57 36.93 2.45
N THR A 164 9.99 36.52 1.32
CA THR A 164 10.72 36.37 0.05
C THR A 164 10.62 37.67 -0.76
N GLY A 165 11.75 38.16 -1.29
CA GLY A 165 11.88 39.50 -1.90
C GLY A 165 11.13 39.74 -3.22
N ASN A 166 10.32 38.79 -3.71
CA ASN A 166 9.58 38.92 -4.96
C ASN A 166 8.17 39.51 -4.73
N ASN A 167 8.11 40.76 -4.28
CA ASN A 167 6.85 41.50 -4.06
C ASN A 167 6.24 42.10 -5.35
N SER A 168 6.61 41.64 -6.55
CA SER A 168 6.06 42.18 -7.80
C SER A 168 5.84 41.10 -8.86
N ALA A 169 4.63 40.52 -8.92
CA ALA A 169 3.95 40.13 -10.17
C ALA A 169 2.61 39.38 -9.99
N TYR A 170 2.30 38.83 -8.81
CA TYR A 170 1.17 37.90 -8.68
C TYR A 170 -0.04 38.57 -8.02
N ILE A 171 -0.89 39.19 -8.85
CA ILE A 171 -2.30 39.35 -8.47
C ILE A 171 -2.86 37.92 -8.42
N ILE A 172 -3.50 37.50 -7.33
CA ILE A 172 -4.15 36.18 -7.17
C ILE A 172 -5.16 35.85 -8.30
N LYS A 173 -5.43 36.81 -9.20
CA LYS A 173 -6.21 36.66 -10.44
C LYS A 173 -5.43 36.33 -11.72
N ARG A 174 -4.09 36.25 -11.72
CA ARG A 174 -3.27 36.19 -12.95
C ARG A 174 -2.53 34.89 -13.22
N LEU A 175 -2.79 33.81 -12.48
CA LEU A 175 -2.06 32.53 -12.64
C LEU A 175 -2.51 31.66 -13.85
N SER A 176 -3.35 32.16 -14.76
CA SER A 176 -3.71 31.37 -15.96
C SER A 176 -2.78 31.52 -17.17
N GLU A 177 -1.86 32.49 -17.20
CA GLU A 177 -0.93 32.67 -18.33
C GLU A 177 0.34 33.37 -17.84
N ASP A 178 1.40 32.62 -17.52
CA ASP A 178 2.80 32.97 -17.81
C ASP A 178 3.74 31.85 -17.32
N GLU A 179 4.19 31.01 -18.26
CA GLU A 179 5.35 30.14 -18.10
C GLU A 179 6.62 31.00 -18.16
N SER A 180 7.23 31.28 -17.00
CA SER A 180 8.65 31.63 -16.98
C SER A 180 9.30 31.08 -15.71
N GLU A 181 9.96 29.92 -15.87
CA GLU A 181 10.92 29.39 -14.92
C GLU A 181 12.19 30.25 -14.97
N GLU A 182 12.56 30.87 -13.86
CA GLU A 182 13.95 31.26 -13.61
C GLU A 182 14.52 30.25 -12.62
N GLU A 183 15.41 29.38 -13.12
CA GLU A 183 16.27 28.53 -12.31
C GLU A 183 17.29 29.40 -11.58
N THR A 184 17.12 29.56 -10.26
CA THR A 184 18.22 29.95 -9.40
C THR A 184 18.83 28.68 -8.81
N GLU A 185 20.01 28.31 -9.31
CA GLU A 185 20.89 27.31 -8.70
C GLU A 185 21.29 27.80 -7.29
N GLU A 186 20.56 27.35 -6.27
CA GLU A 186 21.09 27.26 -4.90
C GLU A 186 21.08 25.77 -4.50
N GLU A 187 22.26 25.21 -4.22
CA GLU A 187 22.41 23.91 -3.57
C GLU A 187 21.83 23.98 -2.14
N ASN A 188 20.53 23.72 -2.01
CA ASN A 188 19.85 23.38 -0.76
C ASN A 188 18.67 22.46 -1.11
N SER A 189 18.31 21.53 -0.23
CA SER A 189 17.24 20.56 -0.49
C SER A 189 15.96 21.23 -0.99
N ASP A 190 15.32 20.66 -2.03
CA ASP A 190 14.04 21.13 -2.59
C ASP A 190 12.88 21.19 -1.55
N TYR A 191 13.08 20.59 -0.38
CA TYR A 191 12.13 20.49 0.72
C TYR A 191 12.67 21.16 1.99
N ASP A 192 11.80 21.91 2.68
CA ASP A 192 12.08 22.56 3.96
C ASP A 192 11.78 21.66 5.16
N TYR A 193 10.92 20.67 4.97
CA TYR A 193 10.51 19.70 5.97
C TYR A 193 10.64 18.28 5.42
N SER A 194 10.96 17.34 6.29
CA SER A 194 10.88 15.92 5.97
C SER A 194 10.50 15.08 7.18
N VAL A 195 9.89 13.93 6.93
CA VAL A 195 9.54 12.94 7.94
C VAL A 195 9.84 11.54 7.43
N SER A 196 10.47 10.73 8.28
CA SER A 196 10.55 9.29 8.10
C SER A 196 9.34 8.63 8.77
N ILE A 197 8.59 7.87 8.01
CA ILE A 197 7.35 7.21 8.42
C ILE A 197 7.68 5.77 8.79
N ASN A 198 7.29 5.36 9.99
CA ASN A 198 7.29 3.96 10.41
C ASN A 198 6.14 3.73 11.39
N VAL A 199 5.07 3.12 10.91
CA VAL A 199 3.83 2.87 11.66
C VAL A 199 3.51 1.38 11.56
N GLU A 200 3.47 0.70 12.70
CA GLU A 200 2.99 -0.68 12.82
C GLU A 200 1.65 -0.69 13.54
N GLU A 201 0.54 -0.87 12.82
CA GLU A 201 -0.80 -0.91 13.40
C GLU A 201 -1.67 -1.98 12.73
N GLU A 202 -1.78 -3.16 13.36
CA GLU A 202 -2.57 -4.27 12.82
C GLU A 202 -3.99 -3.83 12.36
N PRO A 203 -4.41 -4.17 11.11
CA PRO A 203 -3.76 -5.08 10.16
C PRO A 203 -2.77 -4.44 9.16
N VAL A 204 -2.40 -3.17 9.36
CA VAL A 204 -1.67 -2.34 8.39
C VAL A 204 -0.29 -1.92 8.91
N GLN A 205 0.66 -1.75 8.00
CA GLN A 205 1.97 -1.20 8.26
C GLN A 205 2.29 -0.14 7.20
N PHE A 206 2.80 1.00 7.63
CA PHE A 206 3.28 2.06 6.75
C PHE A 206 4.77 2.32 7.00
N SER A 207 5.55 2.39 5.93
CA SER A 207 6.95 2.80 5.96
C SER A 207 7.23 3.77 4.82
N GLY A 208 8.22 4.65 4.99
CA GLY A 208 8.64 5.53 3.91
C GLY A 208 9.17 6.87 4.36
N GLU A 209 9.22 7.81 3.43
CA GLU A 209 9.70 9.18 3.65
C GLU A 209 8.82 10.16 2.88
N ALA A 210 8.59 11.33 3.47
CA ALA A 210 7.90 12.42 2.82
C ALA A 210 8.68 13.71 3.09
N GLY A 211 8.80 14.56 2.06
CA GLY A 211 9.41 15.88 2.12
C GLY A 211 8.51 16.92 1.48
N TRP A 212 8.50 18.13 2.02
CA TRP A 212 7.70 19.23 1.47
C TRP A 212 8.31 20.62 1.77
N GLY A 213 7.95 21.60 0.93
CA GLY A 213 8.26 23.02 1.10
C GLY A 213 6.99 23.85 0.83
N PHE A 214 6.80 24.92 1.61
CA PHE A 214 5.61 25.76 1.53
C PHE A 214 5.95 27.23 1.41
N TRP A 215 5.27 27.89 0.47
CA TRP A 215 5.25 29.33 0.32
C TRP A 215 3.82 29.82 0.52
N LEU A 216 3.60 30.57 1.60
CA LEU A 216 2.33 31.20 1.90
C LEU A 216 2.25 32.56 1.24
N GLU A 217 1.18 32.81 0.51
CA GLU A 217 0.87 34.08 -0.14
C GLU A 217 -0.35 34.72 0.53
N LEU A 218 -0.20 35.98 0.93
CA LEU A 218 -1.25 36.79 1.55
C LEU A 218 -1.47 38.04 0.71
N GLN A 219 -2.73 38.30 0.36
CA GLN A 219 -3.19 39.55 -0.24
C GLN A 219 -4.31 40.14 0.62
N ILE A 220 -4.19 41.40 1.02
CA ILE A 220 -5.25 42.17 1.68
C ILE A 220 -5.32 43.55 1.02
N ASP A 221 -6.48 43.85 0.44
CA ASP A 221 -6.81 45.13 -0.16
C ASP A 221 -8.03 45.71 0.54
N ILE A 222 -7.86 46.86 1.19
CA ILE A 222 -8.92 47.60 1.87
C ILE A 222 -8.99 48.99 1.27
N GLU A 223 -10.17 49.33 0.75
CA GLU A 223 -10.48 50.66 0.23
C GLU A 223 -11.99 50.90 0.34
N ASP A 224 -12.39 52.14 0.66
CA ASP A 224 -13.80 52.55 0.75
C ASP A 224 -14.69 51.67 1.65
N GLY A 225 -14.13 51.07 2.70
CA GLY A 225 -14.85 50.21 3.65
C GLY A 225 -15.17 48.81 3.13
N GLU A 226 -14.58 48.43 2.01
CA GLU A 226 -14.64 47.09 1.43
C GLU A 226 -13.25 46.43 1.51
N VAL A 227 -13.23 45.09 1.60
CA VAL A 227 -12.01 44.28 1.67
C VAL A 227 -12.02 43.19 0.60
N GLN A 228 -10.88 43.04 -0.08
CA GLN A 228 -10.52 41.81 -0.79
C GLN A 228 -9.39 41.13 -0.04
N CYS A 229 -9.53 39.84 0.24
CA CYS A 229 -8.53 39.08 0.98
C CYS A 229 -8.29 37.74 0.29
N GLY A 230 -7.03 37.40 0.02
CA GLY A 230 -6.65 36.12 -0.53
C GLY A 230 -5.55 35.47 0.30
N ILE A 231 -5.68 34.16 0.51
CA ILE A 231 -4.65 33.32 1.11
C ILE A 231 -4.45 32.14 0.18
N ALA A 232 -3.22 31.92 -0.27
CA ALA A 232 -2.84 30.78 -1.08
C ALA A 232 -1.54 30.18 -0.60
N VAL A 233 -1.35 28.88 -0.87
CA VAL A 233 -0.15 28.13 -0.54
C VAL A 233 0.36 27.49 -1.81
N ARG A 234 1.56 27.89 -2.20
CA ARG A 234 2.36 27.15 -3.16
C ARG A 234 3.14 26.08 -2.40
N SER A 235 3.14 24.86 -2.90
CA SER A 235 3.79 23.73 -2.25
C SER A 235 4.54 22.87 -3.24
N LYS A 236 5.75 22.44 -2.85
CA LYS A 236 6.44 21.31 -3.47
C LYS A 236 6.46 20.16 -2.48
N ALA A 237 6.13 18.95 -2.93
CA ALA A 237 6.17 17.75 -2.10
C ALA A 237 6.72 16.55 -2.86
N GLY A 238 7.41 15.68 -2.13
CA GLY A 238 7.90 14.40 -2.62
C GLY A 238 7.64 13.32 -1.58
N ILE A 239 7.09 12.20 -2.00
CA ILE A 239 6.72 11.08 -1.13
C ILE A 239 7.25 9.77 -1.70
N SER A 240 7.71 8.90 -0.81
CA SER A 240 7.94 7.49 -1.06
C SER A 240 7.24 6.73 0.06
N LEU A 241 6.17 6.02 -0.27
CA LEU A 241 5.34 5.32 0.71
C LEU A 241 5.23 3.84 0.38
N GLU A 242 5.39 3.02 1.40
CA GLU A 242 5.12 1.60 1.40
C GLU A 242 3.97 1.31 2.36
N CYS A 243 3.05 0.45 1.93
CA CYS A 243 1.91 0.00 2.70
C CYS A 243 1.81 -1.52 2.62
N GLY A 244 1.91 -2.20 3.77
CA GLY A 244 1.59 -3.61 3.92
C GLY A 244 0.25 -3.77 4.62
N ALA A 245 -0.64 -4.61 4.11
CA ALA A 245 -1.90 -4.95 4.77
C ALA A 245 -2.14 -6.46 4.73
N ASN A 246 -2.58 -7.04 5.84
CA ASN A 246 -2.98 -8.44 5.93
C ASN A 246 -4.22 -8.59 6.83
N SER A 247 -5.34 -8.94 6.22
CA SER A 247 -6.64 -9.03 6.90
C SER A 247 -7.50 -10.14 6.27
N GLU A 248 -8.51 -10.58 7.01
CA GLU A 248 -9.61 -11.43 6.51
C GLU A 248 -10.96 -10.68 6.59
N LYS A 249 -10.91 -9.38 6.89
CA LYS A 249 -12.08 -8.51 7.11
C LYS A 249 -11.82 -7.11 6.58
N GLU A 250 -12.89 -6.37 6.43
CA GLU A 250 -12.84 -4.92 6.22
C GLU A 250 -12.10 -4.21 7.36
N PHE A 251 -11.29 -3.23 7.00
CA PHE A 251 -10.59 -2.36 7.93
C PHE A 251 -10.49 -0.93 7.39
N GLU A 252 -10.37 0.01 8.32
CA GLU A 252 -10.08 1.43 8.07
C GLU A 252 -9.16 1.90 9.19
N LYS A 253 -8.01 2.46 8.81
CA LYS A 253 -6.97 2.94 9.71
C LYS A 253 -6.46 4.29 9.24
N GLU A 254 -6.29 5.23 10.17
CA GLU A 254 -5.69 6.53 9.92
C GLU A 254 -4.74 6.87 11.07
N LYS A 255 -3.57 7.44 10.75
CA LYS A 255 -2.56 7.84 11.72
C LYS A 255 -1.88 9.14 11.33
N THR A 256 -1.84 10.09 12.25
CA THR A 256 -0.94 11.26 12.18
C THR A 256 0.50 10.82 12.46
N VAL A 257 1.38 11.02 11.49
CA VAL A 257 2.81 10.63 11.52
C VAL A 257 3.74 11.80 11.71
N TYR A 258 3.23 13.01 11.45
CA TYR A 258 3.91 14.27 11.73
C TYR A 258 2.88 15.28 12.21
N GLU A 259 3.20 16.04 13.24
CA GLU A 259 2.39 17.14 13.73
C GLU A 259 3.33 18.20 14.30
N ARG A 260 3.22 19.43 13.81
CA ARG A 260 4.04 20.54 14.28
C ARG A 260 3.27 21.86 14.18
N LYS A 261 3.24 22.59 15.29
CA LYS A 261 2.95 24.02 15.26
C LYS A 261 4.17 24.74 14.71
N LEU A 262 4.02 25.35 13.53
CA LEU A 262 5.07 26.14 12.91
C LEU A 262 5.12 27.53 13.58
N PRO A 263 6.26 28.23 13.53
CA PRO A 263 6.37 29.59 14.04
C PRO A 263 5.29 30.50 13.43
N ASN A 264 4.78 31.42 14.23
CA ASN A 264 3.88 32.43 13.71
C ASN A 264 4.66 33.37 12.77
N ILE A 265 3.96 33.86 11.75
CA ILE A 265 4.45 34.99 10.96
C ILE A 265 3.89 36.25 11.61
N GLU A 266 4.76 37.15 12.06
CA GLU A 266 4.39 38.50 12.47
C GLU A 266 5.07 39.52 11.58
N PHE A 267 4.30 40.43 10.99
CA PHE A 267 4.83 41.56 10.23
C PHE A 267 3.96 42.80 10.48
N ASN A 268 4.56 43.98 10.31
CA ASN A 268 3.84 45.24 10.51
C ASN A 268 3.26 45.76 9.18
N ALA A 269 1.96 46.06 9.20
CA ALA A 269 1.26 46.85 8.20
C ALA A 269 1.09 48.28 8.76
N GLY A 270 2.02 49.16 8.41
CA GLY A 270 2.16 50.44 9.11
C GLY A 270 2.58 50.23 10.57
N ILE A 271 1.79 50.71 11.52
CA ILE A 271 1.99 50.45 12.96
C ILE A 271 1.31 49.16 13.45
N VAL A 272 0.50 48.52 12.61
CA VAL A 272 -0.39 47.42 13.02
C VAL A 272 0.32 46.08 12.82
N PRO A 273 0.52 45.26 13.87
CA PRO A 273 1.07 43.93 13.73
C PRO A 273 0.01 42.96 13.18
N ILE A 274 0.34 42.29 12.08
CA ILE A 274 -0.44 41.21 11.48
C ILE A 274 0.20 39.88 11.85
N VAL A 275 -0.59 38.97 12.42
CA VAL A 275 -0.13 37.64 12.85
C VAL A 275 -0.80 36.55 12.04
N ILE A 276 -0.03 35.63 11.49
CA ILE A 276 -0.51 34.40 10.84
C ILE A 276 -0.02 33.19 11.65
N THR A 277 -0.95 32.39 12.14
CA THR A 277 -0.65 31.11 12.80
C THR A 277 -0.61 29.98 11.78
N ASN A 278 0.34 29.07 11.94
CA ASN A 278 0.59 27.97 11.02
C ASN A 278 0.65 26.64 11.76
N HIS A 279 -0.12 25.65 11.32
CA HIS A 279 -0.10 24.29 11.86
C HIS A 279 -0.01 23.27 10.73
N LEU A 280 0.91 22.33 10.85
CA LEU A 280 1.26 21.36 9.83
C LEU A 280 1.14 19.94 10.36
N GLU A 281 0.43 19.09 9.62
CA GLU A 281 0.31 17.65 9.90
C GLU A 281 0.62 16.83 8.63
N ALA A 282 1.16 15.63 8.82
CA ALA A 282 1.16 14.59 7.81
C ALA A 282 0.41 13.37 8.34
N VAL A 283 -0.51 12.85 7.54
CA VAL A 283 -1.43 11.79 7.91
C VAL A 283 -1.35 10.69 6.87
N VAL A 284 -1.22 9.45 7.32
CA VAL A 284 -1.33 8.26 6.47
C VAL A 284 -2.61 7.50 6.83
N GLY A 285 -3.21 6.86 5.85
CA GLY A 285 -4.37 6.01 6.10
C GLY A 285 -4.51 4.91 5.07
N ALA A 286 -5.23 3.85 5.47
CA ALA A 286 -5.56 2.74 4.60
C ALA A 286 -6.95 2.20 4.90
N VAL A 287 -7.66 1.87 3.82
CA VAL A 287 -8.98 1.24 3.84
C VAL A 287 -8.93 0.04 2.92
N GLY A 288 -9.44 -1.09 3.38
CA GLY A 288 -9.40 -2.29 2.55
C GLY A 288 -10.41 -3.35 2.95
N SER A 289 -10.73 -4.19 1.98
CA SER A 289 -11.42 -5.48 2.15
C SER A 289 -10.54 -6.52 1.48
N LEU A 290 -9.83 -7.32 2.28
CA LEU A 290 -8.83 -8.25 1.79
C LEU A 290 -9.07 -9.62 2.42
N GLU A 291 -8.84 -10.66 1.63
CA GLU A 291 -8.54 -12.02 2.07
C GLU A 291 -7.08 -12.28 1.69
N GLY A 292 -6.22 -12.42 2.69
CA GLY A 292 -4.77 -12.53 2.49
C GLY A 292 -4.05 -11.21 2.70
N GLY A 293 -2.88 -11.05 2.09
CA GLY A 293 -2.01 -9.90 2.35
C GLY A 293 -1.29 -9.37 1.12
N ILE A 294 -1.27 -8.05 0.97
CA ILE A 294 -0.56 -7.35 -0.09
C ILE A 294 0.38 -6.31 0.50
N HIS A 295 1.54 -6.18 -0.11
CA HIS A 295 2.45 -5.08 0.11
C HIS A 295 2.51 -4.26 -1.18
N SER A 296 2.41 -2.94 -1.06
CA SER A 296 2.45 -2.01 -2.18
C SER A 296 3.37 -0.84 -1.85
N SER A 297 4.11 -0.37 -2.83
CA SER A 297 5.00 0.78 -2.70
C SER A 297 4.78 1.74 -3.87
N TYR A 298 4.89 3.04 -3.60
CA TYR A 298 4.87 4.05 -4.66
C TYR A 298 5.66 5.31 -4.27
N GLY A 299 6.18 5.97 -5.30
CA GLY A 299 6.77 7.30 -5.21
C GLY A 299 5.93 8.33 -5.97
N ALA A 300 5.79 9.54 -5.44
CA ALA A 300 5.14 10.64 -6.14
C ALA A 300 5.74 11.99 -5.77
N THR A 301 5.66 12.95 -6.69
CA THR A 301 6.03 14.35 -6.48
C THR A 301 4.89 15.26 -6.90
N ALA A 302 4.73 16.38 -6.21
CA ALA A 302 3.67 17.36 -6.43
C ALA A 302 4.25 18.78 -6.44
N ASP A 303 3.79 19.61 -7.36
CA ASP A 303 3.88 21.08 -7.29
C ASP A 303 2.47 21.63 -7.44
N SER A 304 1.99 22.43 -6.47
CA SER A 304 0.62 22.93 -6.49
C SER A 304 0.47 24.29 -5.81
N THR A 305 -0.52 25.06 -6.27
CA THR A 305 -0.98 26.30 -5.65
C THR A 305 -2.45 26.15 -5.29
N LEU A 306 -2.74 26.21 -3.99
CA LEU A 306 -4.07 25.98 -3.44
C LEU A 306 -4.46 27.13 -2.50
N GLY A 307 -5.69 27.64 -2.59
CA GLY A 307 -6.11 28.77 -1.77
C GLY A 307 -7.50 29.30 -2.07
N PHE A 308 -7.74 30.54 -1.65
CA PHE A 308 -8.98 31.25 -1.95
C PHE A 308 -8.77 32.75 -2.12
N GLN A 309 -9.77 33.40 -2.72
CA GLN A 309 -9.93 34.85 -2.77
C GLN A 309 -11.34 35.25 -2.33
N TYR A 310 -11.43 36.17 -1.38
CA TYR A 310 -12.67 36.74 -0.83
C TYR A 310 -12.85 38.18 -1.31
N ASP A 311 -14.10 38.57 -1.60
CA ASP A 311 -14.49 39.95 -1.95
C ASP A 311 -15.76 40.38 -1.19
N SER A 312 -15.64 41.33 -0.25
CA SER A 312 -16.73 41.80 0.60
C SER A 312 -17.88 42.49 -0.12
N ARG A 313 -17.63 43.03 -1.32
CA ARG A 313 -18.66 43.67 -2.15
C ARG A 313 -19.68 42.66 -2.65
N THR A 314 -19.20 41.45 -2.91
CA THR A 314 -20.03 40.33 -3.38
C THR A 314 -20.36 39.34 -2.27
N GLY A 315 -19.56 39.32 -1.20
CA GLY A 315 -19.62 38.32 -0.13
C GLY A 315 -19.22 36.92 -0.60
N LYS A 316 -18.53 36.80 -1.74
CA LYS A 316 -18.16 35.51 -2.34
C LYS A 316 -16.71 35.15 -2.04
N VAL A 317 -16.49 33.84 -1.96
CA VAL A 317 -15.18 33.19 -1.91
C VAL A 317 -14.99 32.43 -3.22
N GLU A 318 -13.90 32.70 -3.92
CA GLU A 318 -13.47 32.01 -5.15
C GLU A 318 -12.26 31.11 -4.83
N GLU A 319 -12.22 29.90 -5.37
CA GLU A 319 -11.13 28.95 -5.15
C GLU A 319 -9.91 29.27 -6.03
N VAL A 320 -8.70 29.05 -5.49
CA VAL A 320 -7.44 29.02 -6.23
C VAL A 320 -6.96 27.57 -6.24
N LYS A 321 -6.78 27.01 -7.42
CA LYS A 321 -6.44 25.60 -7.58
C LYS A 321 -5.68 25.33 -8.88
N GLU A 322 -4.39 25.13 -8.73
CA GLU A 322 -3.48 24.75 -9.81
C GLU A 322 -2.46 23.74 -9.29
N GLY A 323 -1.92 22.91 -10.17
CA GLY A 323 -0.83 22.01 -9.80
C GLY A 323 -0.72 20.79 -10.70
N ASN A 324 0.44 20.16 -10.59
CA ASN A 324 0.81 18.94 -11.31
C ASN A 324 1.32 17.90 -10.30
N LEU A 325 0.94 16.65 -10.52
CA LEU A 325 1.41 15.50 -9.76
C LEU A 325 2.09 14.53 -10.73
N ASN A 326 3.28 14.05 -10.38
CA ASN A 326 4.01 13.00 -11.08
C ASN A 326 4.23 11.81 -10.16
N SER A 327 4.40 10.61 -10.74
CA SER A 327 4.65 9.39 -9.98
C SER A 327 5.47 8.39 -10.80
N ASP A 328 6.33 7.65 -10.10
CA ASP A 328 7.12 6.54 -10.67
C ASP A 328 6.28 5.26 -10.87
N GLY A 329 5.02 5.28 -10.41
CA GLY A 329 4.11 4.15 -10.46
C GLY A 329 4.05 3.37 -9.15
N LEU A 330 3.20 2.33 -9.16
CA LEU A 330 2.95 1.46 -8.00
C LEU A 330 3.58 0.09 -8.25
N GLU A 331 4.45 -0.33 -7.34
CA GLU A 331 4.95 -1.69 -7.25
C GLU A 331 4.19 -2.46 -6.17
N TRP A 332 4.10 -3.78 -6.33
CA TRP A 332 3.35 -4.64 -5.42
C TRP A 332 4.00 -6.02 -5.27
N SER A 333 3.70 -6.67 -4.15
CA SER A 333 4.00 -8.08 -3.90
C SER A 333 2.98 -8.70 -2.95
N THR A 334 2.82 -10.02 -3.02
CA THR A 334 1.86 -10.77 -2.19
C THR A 334 2.32 -12.22 -2.00
N VAL A 335 1.74 -12.94 -1.05
CA VAL A 335 1.74 -14.41 -1.06
C VAL A 335 0.45 -14.90 -1.72
N GLU A 336 -0.67 -14.36 -1.25
CA GLU A 336 -2.00 -14.52 -1.79
C GLU A 336 -2.83 -13.30 -1.37
N VAL A 337 -3.62 -12.76 -2.29
CA VAL A 337 -4.54 -11.66 -2.06
C VAL A 337 -5.78 -11.84 -2.91
N ASN A 338 -6.93 -11.57 -2.31
CA ASN A 338 -8.19 -11.32 -3.00
C ASN A 338 -8.86 -10.12 -2.33
N GLY A 339 -9.13 -9.06 -3.09
CA GLY A 339 -9.87 -7.92 -2.58
C GLY A 339 -9.34 -6.58 -3.06
N ARG A 340 -9.45 -5.55 -2.22
CA ARG A 340 -9.07 -4.17 -2.54
C ARG A 340 -8.40 -3.50 -1.35
N LEU A 341 -7.36 -2.72 -1.63
CA LEU A 341 -6.65 -1.86 -0.72
C LEU A 341 -6.57 -0.45 -1.32
N GLU A 342 -6.94 0.55 -0.53
CA GLU A 342 -6.66 1.95 -0.79
C GLU A 342 -5.75 2.47 0.33
N ALA A 343 -4.62 3.07 -0.01
CA ALA A 343 -3.69 3.67 0.93
C ALA A 343 -3.39 5.11 0.50
N TYR A 344 -3.34 6.04 1.44
CA TYR A 344 -3.11 7.45 1.14
C TYR A 344 -2.16 8.10 2.14
N ILE A 345 -1.58 9.21 1.68
CA ILE A 345 -0.88 10.18 2.51
C ILE A 345 -1.41 11.57 2.18
N ASP A 346 -1.74 12.33 3.21
CA ASP A 346 -2.20 13.71 3.13
C ASP A 346 -1.29 14.61 3.98
N ILE A 347 -0.81 15.70 3.39
CA ILE A 347 -0.16 16.78 4.12
C ILE A 347 -1.20 17.88 4.35
N ARG A 348 -1.43 18.26 5.61
CA ARG A 348 -2.46 19.20 6.04
C ARG A 348 -1.80 20.46 6.59
N LEU A 349 -2.17 21.63 6.07
CA LEU A 349 -1.69 22.93 6.53
C LEU A 349 -2.88 23.82 6.92
N SER A 350 -2.84 24.37 8.12
CA SER A 350 -3.75 25.41 8.59
C SER A 350 -2.98 26.71 8.71
N ALA A 351 -3.37 27.74 7.95
CA ALA A 351 -2.82 29.08 7.98
C ALA A 351 -3.92 30.11 8.29
N LYS A 352 -3.87 30.76 9.45
CA LYS A 352 -4.96 31.64 9.94
C LYS A 352 -4.45 32.99 10.40
N LEU A 353 -5.13 34.06 9.99
CA LEU A 353 -4.96 35.39 10.57
C LEU A 353 -5.48 35.39 12.01
N TYR A 354 -4.60 35.75 12.95
CA TYR A 354 -4.86 35.80 14.38
C TYR A 354 -5.52 34.53 14.94
N ASP A 355 -5.18 33.36 14.37
CA ASP A 355 -5.81 32.06 14.67
C ASP A 355 -7.34 32.01 14.53
N SER A 356 -7.90 32.96 13.78
CA SER A 356 -9.33 33.29 13.80
C SER A 356 -10.00 33.06 12.45
N ALA A 357 -9.37 33.46 11.35
CA ALA A 357 -9.90 33.23 10.02
C ALA A 357 -8.77 32.99 9.02
N GLY A 358 -8.97 32.08 8.07
CA GLY A 358 -7.97 31.79 7.05
C GLY A 358 -8.26 30.51 6.29
N LEU A 359 -7.25 29.66 6.17
CA LEU A 359 -7.21 28.56 5.22
C LEU A 359 -6.80 27.24 5.89
N ASN A 360 -7.64 26.22 5.73
CA ASN A 360 -7.27 24.83 6.00
C ASN A 360 -7.14 24.09 4.67
N LEU A 361 -5.96 23.53 4.42
CA LEU A 361 -5.62 22.77 3.21
C LEU A 361 -5.19 21.36 3.56
N SER A 362 -5.45 20.45 2.64
CA SER A 362 -4.89 19.11 2.60
C SER A 362 -4.60 18.74 1.15
N GLY A 363 -3.38 18.32 0.88
CA GLY A 363 -2.94 17.82 -0.42
C GLY A 363 -2.22 16.49 -0.25
N GLY A 364 -2.46 15.56 -1.16
CA GLY A 364 -1.97 14.20 -1.02
C GLY A 364 -2.13 13.34 -2.25
N ALA A 365 -1.78 12.07 -2.09
CA ALA A 365 -1.95 11.03 -3.10
C ALA A 365 -2.60 9.79 -2.48
N VAL A 366 -3.41 9.10 -3.26
CA VAL A 366 -4.00 7.81 -2.91
C VAL A 366 -3.57 6.76 -3.93
N GLY A 367 -2.98 5.68 -3.43
CA GLY A 367 -2.70 4.45 -4.17
C GLY A 367 -3.84 3.46 -3.98
N LYS A 368 -4.24 2.78 -5.05
CA LYS A 368 -5.25 1.72 -5.02
C LYS A 368 -4.70 0.46 -5.67
N ALA A 369 -4.94 -0.68 -5.04
CA ALA A 369 -4.68 -2.00 -5.58
C ALA A 369 -5.92 -2.87 -5.38
N GLY A 370 -6.37 -3.56 -6.41
CA GLY A 370 -7.52 -4.46 -6.28
C GLY A 370 -7.52 -5.60 -7.30
N GLY A 371 -8.01 -6.77 -6.89
CA GLY A 371 -8.05 -7.95 -7.73
C GLY A 371 -7.63 -9.20 -6.95
N GLN A 372 -7.06 -10.17 -7.66
CA GLN A 372 -6.66 -11.45 -7.12
C GLN A 372 -5.26 -11.78 -7.61
N ALA A 373 -4.36 -12.18 -6.70
CA ALA A 373 -3.04 -12.64 -7.07
C ALA A 373 -2.52 -13.64 -6.05
N LYS A 374 -1.81 -14.68 -6.50
CA LYS A 374 -1.06 -15.61 -5.65
C LYS A 374 0.31 -15.89 -6.25
N VAL A 375 1.26 -16.25 -5.41
CA VAL A 375 2.57 -16.74 -5.87
C VAL A 375 2.35 -18.00 -6.73
N SER A 376 3.02 -18.07 -7.88
CA SER A 376 3.00 -19.24 -8.77
C SER A 376 4.42 -19.66 -9.12
N MET A 377 4.66 -20.98 -9.17
CA MET A 377 5.92 -21.56 -9.62
C MET A 377 5.90 -21.94 -11.11
N LYS A 378 4.83 -21.62 -11.82
CA LYS A 378 4.74 -21.86 -13.27
C LYS A 378 5.76 -20.97 -13.98
N ASP A 379 6.71 -21.58 -14.69
CA ASP A 379 7.90 -20.91 -15.24
C ASP A 379 7.60 -19.72 -16.17
N ASP A 380 6.43 -19.69 -16.83
CA ASP A 380 6.03 -18.65 -17.76
C ASP A 380 5.35 -17.43 -17.11
N LEU A 381 4.99 -17.49 -15.82
CA LEU A 381 4.19 -16.43 -15.16
C LEU A 381 5.02 -15.40 -14.38
N GLY A 382 6.35 -15.49 -14.39
CA GLY A 382 7.20 -14.52 -13.71
C GLY A 382 6.99 -14.44 -12.19
N GLY A 383 6.44 -15.50 -11.59
CA GLY A 383 6.30 -15.66 -10.13
C GLY A 383 4.90 -15.44 -9.56
N TYR A 384 3.93 -14.94 -10.34
CA TYR A 384 2.57 -14.67 -9.85
C TYR A 384 1.49 -15.07 -10.85
N ALA A 385 0.40 -15.64 -10.34
CA ALA A 385 -0.84 -15.90 -11.08
C ALA A 385 -1.94 -14.95 -10.60
N GLY A 386 -2.71 -14.35 -11.51
CA GLY A 386 -3.84 -13.50 -11.15
C GLY A 386 -4.06 -12.29 -12.05
N SER A 387 -4.87 -11.34 -11.58
CA SER A 387 -5.11 -10.04 -12.20
C SER A 387 -5.29 -8.95 -11.14
N LEU A 388 -4.63 -7.80 -11.32
CA LEU A 388 -4.67 -6.65 -10.43
C LEU A 388 -4.90 -5.35 -11.21
N GLU A 389 -5.75 -4.51 -10.66
CA GLU A 389 -5.96 -3.12 -11.05
C GLU A 389 -5.23 -2.22 -10.07
N LEU A 390 -4.28 -1.43 -10.58
CA LEU A 390 -3.44 -0.55 -9.80
C LEU A 390 -3.61 0.89 -10.27
N SER A 391 -3.66 1.83 -9.34
CA SER A 391 -3.74 3.26 -9.69
C SER A 391 -3.18 4.17 -8.60
N ILE A 392 -2.71 5.35 -9.01
CA ILE A 392 -2.32 6.44 -8.12
C ILE A 392 -3.06 7.70 -8.56
N SER A 393 -3.77 8.33 -7.64
CA SER A 393 -4.57 9.53 -7.90
C SER A 393 -4.21 10.66 -6.94
N PRO A 394 -4.09 11.91 -7.42
CA PRO A 394 -4.02 13.07 -6.54
C PRO A 394 -5.33 13.26 -5.79
N ARG A 395 -5.24 13.76 -4.55
CA ARG A 395 -6.39 14.20 -3.76
C ARG A 395 -6.11 15.53 -3.09
N ILE A 396 -7.10 16.41 -3.09
CA ILE A 396 -7.03 17.71 -2.40
C ILE A 396 -8.31 17.98 -1.63
N LYS A 397 -8.15 18.67 -0.51
CA LYS A 397 -9.26 19.20 0.29
C LYS A 397 -8.89 20.59 0.80
N GLY A 398 -9.83 21.53 0.74
CA GLY A 398 -9.58 22.92 1.09
C GLY A 398 -10.83 23.57 1.65
N LYS A 399 -10.66 24.40 2.68
CA LYS A 399 -11.73 25.14 3.33
C LYS A 399 -11.24 26.51 3.77
N ALA A 400 -12.00 27.55 3.43
CA ALA A 400 -11.87 28.85 4.06
C ALA A 400 -12.58 28.80 5.42
N VAL A 401 -11.86 29.05 6.50
CA VAL A 401 -12.35 28.91 7.89
C VAL A 401 -12.52 30.27 8.55
N VAL A 402 -13.57 30.43 9.35
CA VAL A 402 -13.89 31.65 10.09
C VAL A 402 -14.42 31.29 11.48
N ASP A 403 -13.52 31.18 12.44
CA ASP A 403 -13.84 30.97 13.86
C ASP A 403 -14.28 32.31 14.51
N ILE A 404 -13.53 33.38 14.23
CA ILE A 404 -13.83 34.76 14.61
C ILE A 404 -13.67 35.64 13.36
N PRO A 405 -14.64 36.51 13.02
CA PRO A 405 -14.60 37.29 11.78
C PRO A 405 -13.60 38.44 11.90
N VAL A 406 -12.32 38.14 11.66
CA VAL A 406 -11.23 39.14 11.65
C VAL A 406 -11.04 39.79 10.28
N ILE A 407 -11.48 39.17 9.18
CA ILE A 407 -11.39 39.74 7.82
C ILE A 407 -12.59 40.65 7.55
N ASP A 408 -13.79 40.07 7.54
CA ASP A 408 -15.08 40.74 7.36
C ASP A 408 -16.17 39.96 8.08
N LYS A 409 -17.15 40.65 8.67
CA LYS A 409 -18.32 40.05 9.34
C LYS A 409 -19.22 39.27 8.38
N LYS A 410 -19.16 39.58 7.07
CA LYS A 410 -19.92 38.86 6.04
C LYS A 410 -19.25 37.57 5.58
N MET A 411 -17.94 37.41 5.81
CA MET A 411 -17.22 36.20 5.40
C MET A 411 -17.69 35.02 6.24
N GLN A 412 -18.00 33.91 5.57
CA GLN A 412 -18.45 32.68 6.21
C GLN A 412 -17.52 31.54 5.86
N GLU A 413 -17.49 30.52 6.71
CA GLU A 413 -16.83 29.26 6.42
C GLU A 413 -17.36 28.69 5.09
N THR A 414 -16.45 28.34 4.19
CA THR A 414 -16.78 27.89 2.83
C THR A 414 -15.87 26.73 2.43
N ASP A 415 -16.46 25.59 2.06
CA ASP A 415 -15.74 24.51 1.40
C ASP A 415 -15.24 25.00 0.03
N LEU A 416 -13.95 24.85 -0.25
CA LEU A 416 -13.34 25.27 -1.51
C LEU A 416 -13.37 24.10 -2.49
N PHE A 417 -12.66 23.04 -2.14
CA PHE A 417 -12.58 21.81 -2.94
C PHE A 417 -12.52 20.58 -2.01
N ASP A 418 -13.13 19.49 -2.46
CA ASP A 418 -12.97 18.14 -1.92
C ASP A 418 -13.01 17.19 -3.12
N ARG A 419 -11.84 16.83 -3.64
CA ARG A 419 -11.69 16.18 -4.96
C ARG A 419 -10.58 15.14 -4.91
N THR A 420 -10.89 13.93 -5.35
CA THR A 420 -9.92 12.98 -5.89
C THR A 420 -9.97 13.08 -7.41
N PHE A 421 -8.81 13.23 -8.05
CA PHE A 421 -8.71 13.38 -9.50
C PHE A 421 -8.60 12.03 -10.21
N ASP A 422 -8.67 12.06 -11.54
CA ASP A 422 -8.38 10.89 -12.35
C ASP A 422 -6.94 10.40 -12.09
N PRO A 423 -6.68 9.08 -12.21
CA PRO A 423 -5.35 8.54 -11.95
C PRO A 423 -4.30 9.16 -12.86
N ILE A 424 -3.21 9.64 -12.27
CA ILE A 424 -2.03 10.07 -13.02
C ILE A 424 -1.20 8.89 -13.51
N TRP A 425 -1.36 7.76 -12.83
CA TRP A 425 -0.75 6.48 -13.19
C TRP A 425 -1.77 5.37 -12.93
N SER A 426 -1.88 4.44 -13.86
CA SER A 426 -2.66 3.22 -13.69
C SER A 426 -2.03 2.08 -14.46
N LYS A 427 -2.22 0.87 -13.95
CA LYS A 427 -1.76 -0.36 -14.60
C LYS A 427 -2.74 -1.48 -14.31
N HIS A 428 -3.25 -2.08 -15.39
CA HIS A 428 -3.85 -3.40 -15.35
C HIS A 428 -2.73 -4.44 -15.50
N TRP A 429 -2.64 -5.36 -14.55
CA TRP A 429 -1.72 -6.50 -14.62
C TRP A 429 -2.54 -7.79 -14.65
N GLU A 430 -2.13 -8.72 -15.49
CA GLU A 430 -2.63 -10.10 -15.53
C GLU A 430 -1.43 -11.04 -15.75
N SER A 431 -1.49 -12.24 -15.19
CA SER A 431 -0.44 -13.25 -15.39
C SER A 431 -0.43 -13.80 -16.82
N SER A 432 -1.61 -13.99 -17.40
CA SER A 432 -1.83 -14.34 -18.81
C SER A 432 -3.26 -14.01 -19.24
N ALA A 433 -3.58 -14.23 -20.53
CA ALA A 433 -4.95 -14.09 -21.04
C ALA A 433 -5.96 -15.04 -20.37
N ASP A 434 -5.47 -16.15 -19.80
CA ASP A 434 -6.25 -17.16 -19.07
C ASP A 434 -5.84 -17.19 -17.59
N TRP A 435 -5.60 -16.02 -16.97
CA TRP A 435 -5.08 -15.90 -15.61
C TRP A 435 -5.87 -16.67 -14.54
N GLN A 436 -7.16 -16.97 -14.77
CA GLN A 436 -7.92 -17.83 -13.86
C GLN A 436 -7.37 -19.26 -13.82
N LYS A 437 -6.97 -19.83 -14.96
CA LYS A 437 -6.32 -21.15 -15.02
C LYS A 437 -4.95 -21.12 -14.38
N ASP A 438 -4.22 -20.03 -14.56
CA ASP A 438 -2.94 -19.82 -13.85
C ASP A 438 -3.13 -19.83 -12.33
N MET A 439 -4.26 -19.31 -11.85
CA MET A 439 -4.61 -19.35 -10.43
C MET A 439 -5.04 -20.73 -9.93
N GLU A 440 -5.43 -21.64 -10.81
CA GLU A 440 -5.72 -23.03 -10.46
C GLU A 440 -4.48 -23.92 -10.58
N TRP A 441 -3.46 -23.47 -11.32
CA TRP A 441 -2.24 -24.22 -11.53
C TRP A 441 -1.51 -24.54 -10.21
N THR A 442 -1.03 -25.78 -10.12
CA THR A 442 -0.28 -26.36 -9.01
C THR A 442 0.94 -27.10 -9.53
N GLU A 443 1.99 -27.25 -8.71
CA GLU A 443 3.13 -28.11 -9.03
C GLU A 443 2.81 -29.61 -8.89
N THR A 444 1.63 -29.95 -8.34
CA THR A 444 1.13 -31.31 -8.12
C THR A 444 -0.22 -31.53 -8.80
N GLY A 445 -0.59 -32.79 -9.06
CA GLY A 445 -1.92 -33.20 -9.50
C GLY A 445 -2.97 -33.22 -8.38
N GLU A 446 -2.60 -32.84 -7.16
CA GLU A 446 -3.53 -32.79 -6.04
C GLU A 446 -4.56 -31.67 -6.19
N GLN A 447 -5.83 -32.07 -6.18
CA GLN A 447 -7.01 -31.20 -6.23
C GLN A 447 -7.95 -31.55 -5.06
N GLY A 448 -7.52 -31.19 -3.85
CA GLY A 448 -8.24 -31.52 -2.61
C GLY A 448 -8.13 -33.01 -2.25
N ASP A 449 -9.25 -33.72 -2.22
CA ASP A 449 -9.30 -35.16 -1.92
C ASP A 449 -9.17 -36.03 -3.19
N ILE A 450 -8.74 -35.45 -4.32
CA ILE A 450 -8.59 -36.10 -5.63
C ILE A 450 -7.21 -35.78 -6.19
N TYR A 451 -6.61 -36.73 -6.90
CA TYR A 451 -5.47 -36.52 -7.78
C TYR A 451 -5.92 -36.56 -9.24
N VAL A 452 -5.42 -35.65 -10.07
CA VAL A 452 -5.58 -35.65 -11.54
C VAL A 452 -4.20 -35.72 -12.17
N THR A 453 -3.99 -36.71 -13.05
CA THR A 453 -2.69 -36.93 -13.71
C THR A 453 -2.36 -35.82 -14.72
N ARG A 454 -1.08 -35.49 -14.86
CA ARG A 454 -0.63 -34.24 -15.48
C ARG A 454 0.27 -34.40 -16.69
N TYR A 455 0.54 -35.61 -17.18
CA TYR A 455 1.45 -35.83 -18.30
C TYR A 455 1.16 -34.94 -19.52
N GLY A 456 -0.11 -34.84 -19.93
CA GLY A 456 -0.54 -34.01 -21.06
C GLY A 456 -0.38 -32.50 -20.80
N GLU A 457 -0.65 -32.06 -19.56
CA GLU A 457 -0.47 -30.67 -19.11
C GLU A 457 1.01 -30.28 -19.14
N VAL A 458 1.87 -31.10 -18.50
CA VAL A 458 3.32 -30.84 -18.35
C VAL A 458 4.05 -30.92 -19.70
N ASN A 459 3.73 -31.90 -20.54
CA ASN A 459 4.38 -32.08 -21.84
C ASN A 459 3.69 -31.34 -23.00
N GLN A 460 2.62 -30.58 -22.72
CA GLN A 460 1.83 -29.83 -23.71
C GLN A 460 1.42 -30.72 -24.91
N CYS A 461 0.87 -31.90 -24.62
CA CYS A 461 0.49 -32.87 -25.65
C CYS A 461 -0.91 -33.45 -25.39
N ASP A 462 -1.55 -33.91 -26.47
CA ASP A 462 -2.83 -34.60 -26.37
C ASP A 462 -2.63 -35.96 -25.70
N SER A 463 -2.92 -36.02 -24.41
CA SER A 463 -2.87 -37.23 -23.59
C SER A 463 -4.10 -37.34 -22.71
N THR A 464 -4.54 -38.56 -22.46
CA THR A 464 -5.64 -38.81 -21.52
C THR A 464 -5.18 -38.49 -20.10
N ALA A 465 -5.96 -37.70 -19.37
CA ALA A 465 -5.82 -37.52 -17.94
C ALA A 465 -6.71 -38.52 -17.19
N PHE A 466 -6.20 -39.06 -16.09
CA PHE A 466 -6.90 -39.94 -15.16
C PHE A 466 -7.07 -39.24 -13.82
N GLN A 467 -8.03 -39.69 -13.04
CA GLN A 467 -8.23 -39.20 -11.68
C GLN A 467 -8.51 -40.34 -10.69
N PHE A 468 -8.16 -40.13 -9.43
CA PHE A 468 -8.43 -41.03 -8.30
C PHE A 468 -8.47 -40.28 -6.96
N GLU A 469 -9.15 -40.84 -5.96
CA GLU A 469 -9.30 -40.26 -4.61
C GLU A 469 -8.03 -40.41 -3.78
N ILE A 470 -7.72 -39.38 -2.99
CA ILE A 470 -6.71 -39.37 -1.93
C ILE A 470 -7.44 -39.36 -0.57
N PRO A 471 -7.67 -40.51 0.06
CA PRO A 471 -8.39 -40.55 1.32
C PRO A 471 -7.55 -40.01 2.48
N LYS A 472 -8.21 -39.45 3.48
CA LYS A 472 -7.58 -38.94 4.69
C LYS A 472 -6.66 -39.98 5.36
N GLY A 473 -5.42 -39.58 5.64
CA GLY A 473 -4.39 -40.43 6.22
C GLY A 473 -3.48 -41.12 5.21
N TRP A 474 -3.66 -40.82 3.92
CA TRP A 474 -2.75 -41.13 2.83
C TRP A 474 -2.10 -39.84 2.32
N GLU A 475 -0.87 -39.93 1.86
CA GLU A 475 -0.10 -38.83 1.26
C GLU A 475 0.55 -39.29 -0.04
N ILE A 476 0.79 -38.36 -0.96
CA ILE A 476 1.59 -38.64 -2.15
C ILE A 476 3.06 -38.69 -1.75
N GLN A 477 3.65 -39.87 -1.85
CA GLN A 477 5.07 -40.12 -1.60
C GLN A 477 5.93 -39.75 -2.82
N THR A 478 5.42 -40.07 -4.00
CA THR A 478 6.12 -39.87 -5.28
C THR A 478 5.14 -39.27 -6.27
N GLU A 479 5.58 -38.23 -6.97
CA GLU A 479 4.91 -37.66 -8.13
C GLU A 479 5.98 -37.38 -9.20
N GLU A 480 6.06 -38.25 -10.21
CA GLU A 480 7.02 -38.17 -11.29
C GLU A 480 6.29 -38.05 -12.62
N VAL A 481 6.51 -36.94 -13.33
CA VAL A 481 6.01 -36.74 -14.69
C VAL A 481 7.20 -36.76 -15.64
N GLY A 482 7.31 -37.84 -16.42
CA GLY A 482 8.38 -38.05 -17.38
C GLY A 482 8.24 -37.17 -18.63
N GLY A 483 9.35 -36.98 -19.33
CA GLY A 483 9.38 -36.31 -20.62
C GLY A 483 8.88 -37.20 -21.77
N SER A 484 8.79 -36.61 -22.96
CA SER A 484 8.34 -37.30 -24.20
C SER A 484 9.16 -38.54 -24.60
N MET A 485 10.38 -38.73 -24.08
CA MET A 485 11.25 -39.88 -24.40
C MET A 485 11.40 -40.88 -23.25
N ASP A 486 10.82 -40.61 -22.08
CA ASP A 486 10.99 -41.46 -20.90
C ASP A 486 10.05 -42.67 -20.95
N ALA A 487 10.51 -43.82 -20.47
CA ALA A 487 9.72 -45.06 -20.49
C ALA A 487 8.45 -44.96 -19.63
N VAL A 488 8.54 -44.21 -18.53
CA VAL A 488 7.44 -43.86 -17.64
C VAL A 488 7.00 -42.44 -18.00
N ARG A 489 5.73 -42.30 -18.40
CA ARG A 489 5.10 -41.01 -18.66
C ARG A 489 4.72 -40.35 -17.35
N GLU A 490 4.12 -41.10 -16.44
CA GLU A 490 3.73 -40.60 -15.13
C GLU A 490 3.70 -41.73 -14.11
N ASN A 491 4.26 -41.47 -12.92
CA ASN A 491 4.19 -42.35 -11.77
C ASN A 491 3.76 -41.57 -10.54
N VAL A 492 2.75 -42.07 -9.85
CA VAL A 492 2.21 -41.45 -8.63
C VAL A 492 2.05 -42.53 -7.58
N VAL A 493 2.64 -42.34 -6.41
CA VAL A 493 2.60 -43.33 -5.32
C VAL A 493 1.96 -42.69 -4.09
N LEU A 494 0.79 -43.20 -3.71
CA LEU A 494 0.15 -42.89 -2.43
C LEU A 494 0.69 -43.83 -1.37
N THR A 495 1.00 -43.33 -0.17
CA THR A 495 1.40 -44.16 0.98
C THR A 495 0.57 -43.82 2.23
N ASN A 496 0.35 -44.83 3.08
CA ASN A 496 -0.14 -44.63 4.44
C ASN A 496 1.02 -44.69 5.47
N GLU A 497 0.71 -44.49 6.75
CA GLU A 497 1.69 -44.51 7.86
C GLU A 497 2.46 -45.85 7.99
N ARG A 498 1.85 -46.99 7.60
CA ARG A 498 2.51 -48.31 7.65
C ARG A 498 3.44 -48.55 6.45
N GLY A 499 3.31 -47.78 5.37
CA GLY A 499 4.01 -48.00 4.11
C GLY A 499 3.25 -48.90 3.14
N VAL A 500 1.93 -49.05 3.29
CA VAL A 500 1.09 -49.60 2.22
C VAL A 500 1.03 -48.58 1.10
N THR A 501 1.25 -49.02 -0.14
CA THR A 501 1.30 -48.15 -1.32
C THR A 501 0.10 -48.39 -2.24
N VAL A 502 -0.32 -47.33 -2.93
CA VAL A 502 -1.12 -47.42 -4.16
C VAL A 502 -0.39 -46.66 -5.25
N SER A 503 0.09 -47.37 -6.27
CA SER A 503 0.90 -46.83 -7.36
C SER A 503 0.13 -46.76 -8.66
N PHE A 504 0.05 -45.56 -9.23
CA PHE A 504 -0.39 -45.30 -10.59
C PHE A 504 0.83 -45.27 -11.52
N TRP A 505 0.72 -45.99 -12.63
CA TRP A 505 1.74 -46.09 -13.65
C TRP A 505 1.11 -45.80 -15.01
N TYR A 506 1.65 -44.80 -15.71
CA TYR A 506 1.39 -44.56 -17.10
C TYR A 506 2.69 -44.67 -17.89
N CYS A 507 2.77 -45.62 -18.81
CA CYS A 507 4.01 -45.98 -19.48
C CYS A 507 3.91 -45.80 -21.00
N GLN A 508 5.05 -45.60 -21.66
CA GLN A 508 5.13 -45.59 -23.13
C GLN A 508 5.02 -46.99 -23.75
N GLY A 509 5.40 -48.01 -22.98
CA GLY A 509 5.41 -49.42 -23.35
C GLY A 509 5.78 -50.26 -22.14
N ALA A 510 5.92 -51.57 -22.33
CA ALA A 510 6.33 -52.48 -21.26
C ALA A 510 7.70 -52.09 -20.68
N LEU A 511 7.81 -52.05 -19.35
CA LEU A 511 9.03 -51.70 -18.64
C LEU A 511 10.07 -52.83 -18.69
N GLY A 512 9.62 -54.08 -18.82
CA GLY A 512 10.45 -55.27 -18.89
C GLY A 512 11.24 -55.56 -17.59
N GLY A 513 12.27 -56.38 -17.69
CA GLY A 513 13.05 -56.77 -16.50
C GLY A 513 12.44 -57.91 -15.69
N TYR A 514 11.62 -58.76 -16.34
CA TYR A 514 11.05 -59.96 -15.74
C TYR A 514 12.12 -60.85 -15.07
N SER A 515 11.79 -61.32 -13.87
CA SER A 515 12.57 -62.31 -13.13
C SER A 515 12.45 -63.69 -13.78
N ARG A 516 13.31 -64.62 -13.34
CA ARG A 516 13.09 -66.06 -13.52
C ARG A 516 12.04 -66.60 -12.54
N ASP A 517 11.61 -65.80 -11.57
CA ASP A 517 10.59 -66.19 -10.62
C ASP A 517 9.22 -66.13 -11.30
N MET A 518 8.56 -67.29 -11.36
CA MET A 518 7.19 -67.45 -11.83
C MET A 518 6.28 -67.45 -10.60
N LEU A 519 5.24 -66.63 -10.66
CA LEU A 519 4.24 -66.49 -9.62
C LEU A 519 2.94 -67.13 -10.08
N LYS A 520 2.30 -67.84 -9.16
CA LYS A 520 0.98 -68.44 -9.33
C LYS A 520 -0.01 -67.75 -8.42
N ALA A 521 -1.05 -67.15 -9.00
CA ALA A 521 -2.03 -66.38 -8.25
C ALA A 521 -3.47 -66.77 -8.58
N GLN A 522 -4.35 -66.61 -7.59
CA GLN A 522 -5.80 -66.66 -7.76
C GLN A 522 -6.35 -65.23 -7.77
N VAL A 523 -6.90 -64.83 -8.91
CA VAL A 523 -7.57 -63.55 -9.09
C VAL A 523 -9.05 -63.69 -8.72
N SER A 524 -9.53 -62.80 -7.86
CA SER A 524 -10.94 -62.69 -7.48
C SER A 524 -11.38 -61.23 -7.46
N GLN A 525 -12.68 -60.97 -7.59
CA GLN A 525 -13.21 -59.61 -7.53
C GLN A 525 -13.38 -59.15 -6.08
N ALA A 526 -12.81 -57.99 -5.74
CA ALA A 526 -13.00 -57.32 -4.46
C ALA A 526 -14.13 -56.27 -4.54
N ASP A 527 -14.20 -55.50 -5.63
CA ASP A 527 -15.27 -54.53 -5.93
C ASP A 527 -15.34 -54.26 -7.46
N THR A 528 -16.32 -53.49 -7.92
CA THR A 528 -16.37 -52.92 -9.28
C THR A 528 -15.46 -51.69 -9.38
N SER A 529 -14.78 -51.48 -10.53
CA SER A 529 -14.04 -50.25 -10.80
C SER A 529 -14.94 -49.19 -11.44
N ASN A 530 -14.67 -47.90 -11.20
CA ASN A 530 -15.32 -46.79 -11.90
C ASN A 530 -14.72 -46.52 -13.28
N PHE A 531 -13.60 -47.17 -13.64
CA PHE A 531 -12.98 -47.02 -14.94
C PHE A 531 -13.86 -47.64 -16.03
N VAL A 532 -14.26 -46.83 -17.01
CA VAL A 532 -15.03 -47.26 -18.18
C VAL A 532 -14.18 -46.99 -19.42
N PRO A 533 -13.73 -48.02 -20.15
CA PRO A 533 -12.92 -47.81 -21.34
C PRO A 533 -13.76 -47.26 -22.50
N GLY A 534 -13.23 -46.23 -23.16
CA GLY A 534 -13.82 -45.63 -24.35
C GLY A 534 -12.73 -45.16 -25.31
N TYR A 535 -12.83 -43.91 -25.75
CA TYR A 535 -11.83 -43.27 -26.59
C TYR A 535 -10.82 -42.51 -25.73
N PRO A 536 -9.55 -42.95 -25.61
CA PRO A 536 -8.51 -42.16 -24.97
C PRO A 536 -8.31 -40.85 -25.75
N TRP A 537 -8.17 -39.74 -25.03
CA TRP A 537 -7.92 -38.42 -25.59
C TRP A 537 -6.66 -38.42 -26.46
N GLY A 538 -6.72 -37.69 -27.57
CA GLY A 538 -5.62 -37.62 -28.55
C GLY A 538 -5.53 -38.83 -29.49
N THR A 539 -6.48 -39.77 -29.45
CA THR A 539 -6.46 -40.97 -30.29
C THR A 539 -7.84 -41.33 -30.85
N ASP A 540 -7.86 -41.95 -32.02
CA ASP A 540 -9.07 -42.54 -32.62
C ASP A 540 -9.29 -44.01 -32.19
N ARG A 541 -8.49 -44.54 -31.25
CA ARG A 541 -8.59 -45.94 -30.81
C ARG A 541 -9.78 -46.10 -29.87
N ASP A 542 -10.77 -46.88 -30.29
CA ASP A 542 -11.81 -47.38 -29.40
C ASP A 542 -11.22 -48.52 -28.55
N CYS A 543 -11.18 -48.32 -27.24
CA CYS A 543 -10.72 -49.31 -26.27
C CYS A 543 -11.87 -49.98 -25.51
N SER A 544 -13.14 -49.77 -25.91
CA SER A 544 -14.30 -50.42 -25.26
C SER A 544 -14.26 -51.95 -25.36
N ASP A 545 -13.41 -52.53 -26.22
CA ASP A 545 -13.16 -53.97 -26.31
C ASP A 545 -12.46 -54.55 -25.07
N LEU A 546 -11.84 -53.72 -24.23
CA LEU A 546 -11.27 -54.12 -22.93
C LEU A 546 -12.34 -54.62 -21.94
N GLY A 547 -13.62 -54.25 -22.16
CA GLY A 547 -14.74 -54.72 -21.36
C GLY A 547 -14.86 -54.07 -19.98
N GLU A 548 -15.54 -54.74 -19.05
CA GLU A 548 -15.76 -54.25 -17.69
C GLU A 548 -14.52 -54.45 -16.81
N PHE A 549 -14.22 -53.46 -15.97
CA PHE A 549 -13.10 -53.48 -15.04
C PHE A 549 -13.54 -53.74 -13.60
N MET A 550 -12.65 -54.33 -12.83
CA MET A 550 -12.84 -54.62 -11.41
C MET A 550 -11.66 -54.13 -10.58
N VAL A 551 -11.91 -53.91 -9.29
CA VAL A 551 -10.84 -53.95 -8.30
C VAL A 551 -10.61 -55.42 -7.99
N ALA A 552 -9.48 -55.95 -8.44
CA ALA A 552 -9.12 -57.34 -8.27
C ALA A 552 -8.32 -57.54 -6.98
N ARG A 553 -8.65 -58.60 -6.23
CA ARG A 553 -7.77 -59.18 -5.22
C ARG A 553 -6.95 -60.28 -5.90
N VAL A 554 -5.64 -60.10 -5.96
CA VAL A 554 -4.70 -61.05 -6.52
C VAL A 554 -3.99 -61.74 -5.36
N HIS A 555 -4.40 -62.98 -5.08
CA HIS A 555 -3.83 -63.77 -4.00
C HIS A 555 -2.76 -64.69 -4.57
N ILE A 556 -1.49 -64.38 -4.33
CA ILE A 556 -0.34 -65.15 -4.78
C ILE A 556 -0.20 -66.36 -3.86
N THR A 557 -0.26 -67.54 -4.48
CA THR A 557 -0.33 -68.85 -3.79
C THR A 557 0.92 -69.70 -3.99
N GLY A 558 1.74 -69.38 -5.00
CA GLY A 558 2.96 -70.12 -5.27
C GLY A 558 4.01 -69.28 -5.98
N GLU A 559 5.28 -69.60 -5.74
CA GLU A 559 6.45 -69.05 -6.42
C GLU A 559 7.36 -70.20 -6.90
N MET A 560 7.96 -70.08 -8.08
CA MET A 560 8.86 -71.07 -8.65
C MET A 560 9.97 -70.40 -9.45
N MET A 561 11.23 -70.82 -9.29
CA MET A 561 12.31 -70.35 -10.16
C MET A 561 12.32 -71.12 -11.49
N ALA A 562 11.87 -70.48 -12.56
CA ALA A 562 11.74 -71.07 -13.88
C ALA A 562 13.06 -71.66 -14.39
N GLY A 563 13.04 -72.96 -14.69
CA GLY A 563 14.18 -73.71 -15.19
C GLY A 563 15.21 -74.10 -14.12
N ILE A 564 14.89 -73.95 -12.84
CA ILE A 564 15.66 -74.49 -11.71
C ILE A 564 14.76 -75.40 -10.85
N ASP A 565 13.57 -74.93 -10.50
CA ASP A 565 12.63 -75.69 -9.67
C ASP A 565 11.71 -76.57 -10.52
N ASP A 566 11.30 -77.70 -9.94
CA ASP A 566 10.41 -78.68 -10.58
C ASP A 566 8.91 -78.42 -10.28
N ASP A 567 8.59 -77.63 -9.24
CA ASP A 567 7.22 -77.32 -8.82
C ASP A 567 7.15 -75.99 -8.02
N TYR A 568 5.96 -75.42 -7.87
CA TYR A 568 5.71 -74.20 -7.10
C TYR A 568 5.85 -74.42 -5.59
N VAL A 569 6.56 -73.53 -4.92
CA VAL A 569 6.61 -73.43 -3.46
C VAL A 569 5.46 -72.55 -2.99
N PRO A 570 4.65 -72.98 -1.99
CA PRO A 570 3.54 -72.18 -1.49
C PRO A 570 4.01 -70.85 -0.89
N VAL A 571 3.35 -69.77 -1.30
CA VAL A 571 3.47 -68.44 -0.70
C VAL A 571 2.08 -67.92 -0.33
N ASP A 572 2.03 -66.92 0.54
CA ASP A 572 0.79 -66.27 0.96
C ASP A 572 1.03 -64.77 0.94
N SER A 573 0.69 -64.15 -0.19
CA SER A 573 0.82 -62.71 -0.41
C SER A 573 -0.38 -62.22 -1.20
N THR A 574 -0.80 -60.99 -0.96
CA THR A 574 -1.93 -60.38 -1.65
C THR A 574 -1.52 -59.02 -2.17
N LEU A 575 -1.98 -58.68 -3.37
CA LEU A 575 -2.00 -57.33 -3.91
C LEU A 575 -3.39 -57.02 -4.48
N PHE A 576 -3.67 -55.75 -4.72
CA PHE A 576 -4.88 -55.31 -5.39
C PHE A 576 -4.54 -54.53 -6.66
N ALA A 577 -5.35 -54.67 -7.71
CA ALA A 577 -5.13 -53.95 -8.96
C ALA A 577 -6.44 -53.64 -9.69
N VAL A 578 -6.46 -52.58 -10.50
CA VAL A 578 -7.54 -52.32 -11.45
C VAL A 578 -7.26 -53.04 -12.76
N ILE A 579 -8.03 -54.10 -13.05
CA ILE A 579 -7.84 -54.93 -14.25
C ILE A 579 -9.18 -55.34 -14.88
N PRO A 580 -9.18 -55.78 -16.16
CA PRO A 580 -10.37 -56.32 -16.80
C PRO A 580 -10.92 -57.58 -16.09
N THR A 581 -12.24 -57.69 -16.01
CA THR A 581 -12.95 -58.86 -15.45
C THR A 581 -12.64 -60.18 -16.17
N SER A 582 -12.14 -60.11 -17.41
CA SER A 582 -11.68 -61.29 -18.18
C SER A 582 -10.46 -61.99 -17.57
N ARG A 583 -9.77 -61.37 -16.61
CA ARG A 583 -8.61 -61.91 -15.89
C ARG A 583 -9.00 -62.73 -14.64
N LEU A 584 -10.28 -62.95 -14.36
CA LEU A 584 -10.73 -63.79 -13.24
C LEU A 584 -10.24 -65.24 -13.39
N GLY A 585 -9.78 -65.82 -12.28
CA GLY A 585 -9.32 -67.21 -12.24
C GLY A 585 -7.88 -67.36 -11.78
N GLU A 586 -7.33 -68.55 -12.01
CA GLU A 586 -5.93 -68.86 -11.74
C GLU A 586 -5.06 -68.33 -12.87
N ILE A 587 -3.98 -67.63 -12.52
CA ILE A 587 -2.99 -67.09 -13.47
C ILE A 587 -1.58 -67.49 -13.04
N GLU A 588 -0.69 -67.60 -14.03
CA GLU A 588 0.75 -67.75 -13.82
C GLU A 588 1.46 -66.67 -14.63
N PHE A 589 2.38 -65.94 -14.00
CA PHE A 589 3.10 -64.82 -14.62
C PHE A 589 4.53 -64.74 -14.12
N ALA A 590 5.41 -64.11 -14.90
CA ALA A 590 6.78 -63.86 -14.49
C ALA A 590 6.82 -62.62 -13.60
N GLY A 591 7.38 -62.74 -12.40
CA GLY A 591 7.48 -61.63 -11.45
C GLY A 591 8.32 -60.49 -12.00
N GLN A 592 7.92 -59.27 -11.69
CA GLN A 592 8.61 -58.03 -12.04
C GLN A 592 8.58 -57.12 -10.81
N ALA A 593 9.51 -56.16 -10.71
CA ALA A 593 9.40 -55.14 -9.67
C ALA A 593 8.03 -54.43 -9.78
N GLU A 594 7.23 -54.49 -8.70
CA GLU A 594 5.86 -53.97 -8.61
C GLU A 594 4.84 -54.58 -9.60
N ASP A 595 5.23 -55.65 -10.32
CA ASP A 595 4.40 -56.38 -11.28
C ASP A 595 3.61 -55.50 -12.30
N VAL A 596 4.18 -54.34 -12.64
CA VAL A 596 3.52 -53.30 -13.44
C VAL A 596 3.06 -53.81 -14.79
N ASP A 597 3.94 -54.52 -15.53
CA ASP A 597 3.59 -54.96 -16.89
C ASP A 597 2.47 -56.01 -16.88
N GLU A 598 2.42 -56.89 -15.87
CA GLU A 598 1.40 -57.95 -15.80
C GLU A 598 0.01 -57.38 -15.48
N PHE A 599 -0.06 -56.45 -14.53
CA PHE A 599 -1.31 -55.84 -14.10
C PHE A 599 -1.65 -54.54 -14.83
N SER A 600 -0.92 -54.22 -15.89
CA SER A 600 -1.26 -53.13 -16.81
C SER A 600 -2.29 -53.54 -17.87
N PHE A 601 -2.94 -52.54 -18.46
CA PHE A 601 -3.77 -52.68 -19.64
C PHE A 601 -3.50 -51.54 -20.63
N ASP A 602 -3.63 -51.82 -21.93
CA ASP A 602 -3.30 -50.85 -22.98
C ASP A 602 -4.43 -49.83 -23.22
N TYR A 603 -4.20 -48.56 -22.87
CA TYR A 603 -5.16 -47.47 -23.05
C TYR A 603 -4.51 -46.13 -23.48
N PRO A 604 -3.98 -45.98 -24.71
CA PRO A 604 -3.62 -46.98 -25.72
C PRO A 604 -2.23 -47.62 -25.47
N THR A 605 -1.47 -47.04 -24.54
CA THR A 605 -0.21 -47.56 -24.00
C THR A 605 -0.47 -48.08 -22.57
N PRO A 606 0.46 -48.83 -21.96
CA PRO A 606 0.21 -49.47 -20.68
C PRO A 606 -0.14 -48.48 -19.57
N VAL A 607 -1.23 -48.76 -18.86
CA VAL A 607 -1.67 -48.10 -17.63
C VAL A 607 -1.85 -49.16 -16.56
N ALA A 608 -1.31 -48.93 -15.36
CA ALA A 608 -1.53 -49.80 -14.21
C ALA A 608 -1.92 -48.98 -12.97
N PHE A 609 -2.77 -49.54 -12.12
CA PHE A 609 -3.10 -48.98 -10.81
C PHE A 609 -3.15 -50.11 -9.79
N ILE A 610 -2.12 -50.18 -8.95
CA ILE A 610 -1.76 -51.34 -8.14
C ILE A 610 -1.61 -50.90 -6.69
N ALA A 611 -1.94 -51.79 -5.75
CA ALA A 611 -1.72 -51.56 -4.34
C ALA A 611 -1.03 -52.75 -3.69
N GLU A 612 -0.01 -52.44 -2.89
CA GLU A 612 0.87 -53.42 -2.26
C GLU A 612 1.07 -53.10 -0.78
N ALA A 613 1.20 -54.16 0.03
CA ALA A 613 1.58 -54.06 1.42
C ALA A 613 3.06 -54.46 1.57
N PRO A 614 3.81 -53.83 2.49
CA PRO A 614 5.26 -54.06 2.62
C PRO A 614 5.62 -55.51 3.01
N ASP A 615 4.67 -56.25 3.57
CA ASP A 615 4.79 -57.65 3.96
C ASP A 615 3.82 -58.57 3.18
N GLY A 616 3.20 -58.07 2.11
CA GLY A 616 2.23 -58.82 1.30
C GLY A 616 0.88 -59.07 1.98
N THR A 617 0.63 -58.47 3.16
CA THR A 617 -0.62 -58.66 3.92
C THR A 617 -1.26 -57.32 4.29
N PHE A 618 -2.56 -57.16 4.00
CA PHE A 618 -3.34 -55.98 4.38
C PHE A 618 -4.11 -56.22 5.69
N THR A 619 -4.24 -55.19 6.52
CA THR A 619 -5.26 -55.19 7.57
C THR A 619 -6.64 -54.94 6.95
N GLU A 620 -7.73 -55.35 7.63
CA GLU A 620 -9.11 -55.12 7.13
C GLU A 620 -9.37 -53.65 6.78
N LYS A 621 -8.87 -52.73 7.61
CA LYS A 621 -9.02 -51.28 7.38
C LYS A 621 -8.24 -50.81 6.14
N GLU A 622 -7.04 -51.33 5.93
CA GLU A 622 -6.22 -50.96 4.77
C GLU A 622 -6.82 -51.52 3.48
N GLU A 623 -7.34 -52.75 3.51
CA GLU A 623 -8.06 -53.33 2.40
C GLU A 623 -9.28 -52.47 2.01
N GLU A 624 -10.10 -52.05 2.98
CA GLU A 624 -11.21 -51.11 2.72
C GLU A 624 -10.75 -49.79 2.08
N GLN A 625 -9.64 -49.22 2.54
CA GLN A 625 -9.09 -47.97 2.03
C GLN A 625 -8.51 -48.13 0.62
N VAL A 626 -7.72 -49.18 0.38
CA VAL A 626 -7.12 -49.49 -0.91
C VAL A 626 -8.18 -49.79 -1.96
N ILE A 627 -9.18 -50.60 -1.63
CA ILE A 627 -10.30 -50.88 -2.53
C ILE A 627 -11.01 -49.58 -2.91
N ARG A 628 -11.21 -48.67 -1.95
CA ARG A 628 -11.81 -47.36 -2.22
C ARG A 628 -10.98 -46.52 -3.19
N ILE A 629 -9.66 -46.43 -2.97
CA ILE A 629 -8.75 -45.69 -3.86
C ILE A 629 -8.80 -46.29 -5.27
N LEU A 630 -8.57 -47.59 -5.41
CA LEU A 630 -8.55 -48.29 -6.71
C LEU A 630 -9.90 -48.20 -7.44
N LYS A 631 -11.01 -48.27 -6.69
CA LYS A 631 -12.37 -48.11 -7.26
C LYS A 631 -12.59 -46.72 -7.86
N SER A 632 -12.02 -45.68 -7.26
CA SER A 632 -12.22 -44.30 -7.69
C SER A 632 -11.54 -43.95 -9.02
N PHE A 633 -10.59 -44.78 -9.47
CA PHE A 633 -9.86 -44.59 -10.71
C PHE A 633 -10.78 -44.50 -11.93
N LYS A 634 -10.67 -43.42 -12.68
CA LYS A 634 -11.41 -43.19 -13.94
C LYS A 634 -10.67 -42.18 -14.83
N VAL A 635 -11.11 -42.05 -16.07
CA VAL A 635 -10.71 -40.93 -16.95
C VAL A 635 -11.22 -39.62 -16.33
N ALA A 636 -10.37 -38.59 -16.29
CA ALA A 636 -10.75 -37.28 -15.78
C ALA A 636 -11.72 -36.58 -16.75
N GLU A 637 -12.76 -35.97 -16.22
CA GLU A 637 -13.69 -35.14 -17.00
C GLU A 637 -12.99 -33.78 -17.24
N LEU A 638 -12.63 -33.50 -18.50
CA LEU A 638 -12.16 -32.18 -18.91
C LEU A 638 -13.40 -31.32 -19.22
N ASP A 639 -13.57 -30.22 -18.48
CA ASP A 639 -14.57 -29.18 -18.80
C ASP A 639 -14.19 -28.36 -20.05
#